data_AF-A0A917QE42-F1
#
_entry.id   AF-A0A917QE42-F1
#
_cell.length_a   1.000
_cell.length_b   1.000
_cell.length_c   1.000
_cell.angle_alpha   90.00
_cell.angle_beta   90.00
_cell.angle_gamma   90.00
#
_symmetry.space_group_name_H-M   'P 1'
#
loop_
_entity.id
_entity.type
_entity.pdbx_description
1 polymer ?
#
loop_
_entity_poly.entity_id
_entity_poly.type
_entity_poly.pdbx_seq_one_letter_code
_entity_poly.pdbx_strand_id
1 'polypeptide(L)'
;MTDSSLTWDDGALVTIDQRGLPRHVTELRLTKVDQIIDAIVTLAIRGAPAIGIAGAFGVVIATRDHTVGGIVDVAAVNADADRIAAARPTAVNLAWAVERVRARVAEGADAVLAETLDMLAEDGAVNRAAATHAADLVQQLCGDRPLRLLTHCNTGRLATSAFGTAIGALRVLHERGVVADVLVDETRPLLQGARLTAWELAEAGIPHRLTIDSAAAWAMATGQVDAVLVGADRVTANGDVANKIGTFAVALAARHHNIPFIVVAPESTRDLSMATGAEIVVEQRAAGEVTGFGGVETAPVGTAVFNPAFDVTPADLVTAVVTENGVVYGGGPAVASNLVAPLGDSPVVHTATESHAAARRTAGAATGFGGVETAPVGTAVFNPAFDVTPADLVTAVVTENGVVYGGGPAVDSTLVAPLEDSPVAPATNDTAGPAQRTSDVAIGTRIADIARQLYGRGWMPGTAGNISVRDGDDAVVTASGLSKGELGEGDTVRVAIVDTVVRPGQTRKPSAETSIHTAIYRTTGAGAVVHVHSPFATALATAKVGATEKVVPLTIEGYELLKGFGLADPSAADIPVFPNWSDVARIGDDIDTYLRETPSAPPVLFIHAHGITAWGDTLAQARDRAECLEALCELVIRTGRTNSREIG
;
A
#
# COMPACT_ATOMS: atom_id res chain seq x y z
N MET A 1 30.62 0.19 15.53
CA MET A 1 29.65 -0.64 14.79
C MET A 1 30.35 -1.93 14.44
N THR A 2 29.75 -3.08 14.74
CA THR A 2 30.28 -4.36 14.26
C THR A 2 30.00 -4.45 12.77
N ASP A 3 31.03 -4.69 11.97
CA ASP A 3 30.87 -4.78 10.50
C ASP A 3 30.11 -6.04 10.07
N SER A 4 29.94 -7.02 10.98
CA SER A 4 29.26 -8.29 10.73
C SER A 4 27.96 -8.45 11.52
N SER A 5 27.00 -9.17 10.93
CA SER A 5 25.73 -9.60 11.53
C SER A 5 25.77 -11.01 12.11
N LEU A 6 26.87 -11.74 11.89
CA LEU A 6 27.08 -13.13 12.30
C LEU A 6 28.42 -13.21 13.04
N THR A 7 28.40 -13.65 14.29
CA THR A 7 29.62 -13.85 15.07
C THR A 7 29.64 -15.23 15.68
N TRP A 8 30.84 -15.76 15.91
CA TRP A 8 31.01 -17.00 16.64
C TRP A 8 31.51 -16.69 18.04
N ASP A 9 30.74 -17.07 19.05
CA ASP A 9 31.09 -16.83 20.45
C ASP A 9 30.77 -18.05 21.30
N ASP A 10 31.75 -18.48 22.11
CA ASP A 10 31.70 -19.63 23.02
C ASP A 10 30.80 -20.79 22.53
N GLY A 11 31.13 -21.27 21.33
CA GLY A 11 30.49 -22.42 20.69
C GLY A 11 29.10 -22.21 20.11
N ALA A 12 28.67 -20.96 19.95
CA ALA A 12 27.39 -20.61 19.36
C ALA A 12 27.55 -19.64 18.19
N LEU A 13 26.63 -19.73 17.23
CA LEU A 13 26.37 -18.66 16.29
C LEU A 13 25.55 -17.57 17.00
N VAL A 14 26.07 -16.36 17.01
CA VAL A 14 25.41 -15.17 17.57
C VAL A 14 24.99 -14.23 16.44
N THR A 15 23.72 -13.84 16.42
CA THR A 15 23.14 -12.97 15.40
C THR A 15 21.94 -12.20 15.94
N ILE A 16 21.39 -11.25 15.18
CA ILE A 16 20.18 -10.50 15.54
C ILE A 16 18.95 -11.20 14.96
N ASP A 17 17.88 -11.35 15.75
CA ASP A 17 16.59 -11.81 15.26
C ASP A 17 15.93 -10.74 14.36
N GLN A 18 16.06 -10.92 13.05
CA GLN A 18 15.53 -9.97 12.07
C GLN A 18 13.98 -9.92 12.06
N ARG A 19 13.27 -10.87 12.69
CA ARG A 19 11.81 -10.86 12.80
C ARG A 19 11.33 -9.79 13.79
N GLY A 20 12.10 -9.58 14.85
CA GLY A 20 11.81 -8.61 15.91
C GLY A 20 12.08 -7.15 15.50
N LEU A 21 12.95 -6.95 14.52
CA LEU A 21 13.29 -5.62 14.02
C LEU A 21 12.08 -4.95 13.31
N PRO A 22 11.89 -3.63 13.50
CA PRO A 22 12.76 -2.69 14.24
C PRO A 22 12.42 -2.54 15.74
N ARG A 23 11.39 -3.22 16.25
CA ARG A 23 10.86 -3.00 17.60
C ARG A 23 11.75 -3.53 18.70
N HIS A 24 12.30 -4.71 18.47
CA HIS A 24 13.11 -5.43 19.45
C HIS A 24 14.42 -5.86 18.79
N VAL A 25 15.53 -5.34 19.32
CA VAL A 25 16.86 -5.84 18.99
C VAL A 25 17.14 -7.01 19.93
N THR A 26 16.80 -8.21 19.48
CA THR A 26 17.02 -9.45 20.23
C THR A 26 18.21 -10.20 19.63
N GLU A 27 19.20 -10.50 20.46
CA GLU A 27 20.30 -11.37 20.09
C GLU A 27 19.86 -12.84 20.19
N LEU A 28 20.13 -13.60 19.14
CA LEU A 28 19.97 -15.05 19.09
C LEU A 28 21.32 -15.70 19.31
N ARG A 29 21.36 -16.64 20.24
CA ARG A 29 22.51 -17.53 20.47
C ARG A 29 22.11 -18.95 20.09
N LEU A 30 22.59 -19.41 18.93
CA LEU A 30 22.20 -20.66 18.31
C LEU A 30 23.29 -21.71 18.55
N THR A 31 22.92 -22.78 19.25
CA THR A 31 23.83 -23.83 19.75
C THR A 31 23.51 -25.21 19.20
N LYS A 32 22.44 -25.33 18.39
CA LYS A 32 21.96 -26.60 17.83
C LYS A 32 21.61 -26.43 16.35
N VAL A 33 21.80 -27.49 15.57
CA VAL A 33 21.43 -27.56 14.15
C VAL A 33 19.97 -27.16 13.92
N ASP A 34 19.04 -27.69 14.72
CA ASP A 34 17.61 -27.38 14.60
C ASP A 34 17.31 -25.89 14.77
N GLN A 35 18.07 -25.19 15.63
CA GLN A 35 17.91 -23.75 15.85
C GLN A 35 18.40 -22.95 14.64
N ILE A 36 19.48 -23.39 13.98
CA ILE A 36 19.98 -22.78 12.74
C ILE A 36 18.95 -22.93 11.62
N ILE A 37 18.41 -24.14 11.44
CA ILE A 37 17.38 -24.42 10.44
C ILE A 37 16.13 -23.56 10.69
N ASP A 38 15.64 -23.51 11.93
CA ASP A 38 14.49 -22.67 12.30
C ASP A 38 14.76 -21.18 12.01
N ALA A 39 15.94 -20.67 12.38
CA ALA A 39 16.30 -19.29 12.14
C ALA A 39 16.33 -18.93 10.64
N ILE A 40 16.78 -19.85 9.77
CA ILE A 40 16.78 -19.68 8.32
C ILE A 40 15.35 -19.75 7.74
N VAL A 41 14.56 -20.74 8.16
CA VAL A 41 13.20 -20.97 7.63
C VAL A 41 12.24 -19.86 8.05
N THR A 42 12.31 -19.42 9.29
CA THR A 42 11.42 -18.37 9.84
C THR A 42 11.89 -16.95 9.51
N LEU A 43 12.97 -16.80 8.72
CA LEU A 43 13.56 -15.53 8.31
C LEU A 43 14.12 -14.69 9.48
N ALA A 44 14.50 -15.34 10.58
CA ALA A 44 15.30 -14.70 11.63
C ALA A 44 16.71 -14.36 11.11
N ILE A 45 17.25 -15.21 10.23
CA ILE A 45 18.42 -14.95 9.39
C ILE A 45 17.97 -15.00 7.94
N ARG A 46 18.28 -13.96 7.17
CA ARG A 46 17.90 -13.89 5.74
C ARG A 46 18.96 -13.15 4.92
N GLY A 47 18.83 -13.29 3.61
CA GLY A 47 19.81 -12.79 2.64
C GLY A 47 20.80 -13.90 2.28
N ALA A 48 21.06 -14.06 0.98
CA ALA A 48 21.67 -15.28 0.44
C ALA A 48 23.08 -15.55 1.02
N PRO A 49 23.99 -14.57 1.16
CA PRO A 49 25.27 -14.80 1.81
C PRO A 49 25.13 -15.11 3.31
N ALA A 50 24.23 -14.40 4.01
CA ALA A 50 24.01 -14.55 5.45
C ALA A 50 23.59 -15.98 5.81
N ILE A 51 22.60 -16.52 5.09
CA ILE A 51 22.10 -17.88 5.33
C ILE A 51 23.16 -18.93 4.98
N GLY A 52 24.00 -18.70 3.97
CA GLY A 52 25.11 -19.57 3.64
C GLY A 52 26.10 -19.73 4.80
N ILE A 53 26.57 -18.61 5.34
CA ILE A 53 27.51 -18.62 6.46
C ILE A 53 26.85 -19.14 7.74
N ALA A 54 25.57 -18.84 7.99
CA ALA A 54 24.82 -19.44 9.09
C ALA A 54 24.73 -20.97 8.96
N GLY A 55 24.50 -21.48 7.74
CA GLY A 55 24.51 -22.91 7.45
C GLY A 55 25.86 -23.56 7.71
N ALA A 56 26.95 -22.89 7.31
CA ALA A 56 28.31 -23.34 7.60
C ALA A 56 28.59 -23.43 9.12
N PHE A 57 28.17 -22.44 9.90
CA PHE A 57 28.21 -22.53 11.37
C PHE A 57 27.34 -23.67 11.91
N GLY A 58 26.23 -23.99 11.27
CA GLY A 58 25.43 -25.18 11.58
C GLY A 58 26.23 -26.48 11.42
N VAL A 59 27.09 -26.58 10.40
CA VAL A 59 27.99 -27.73 10.22
C VAL A 59 29.08 -27.76 11.30
N VAL A 60 29.58 -26.60 11.76
CA VAL A 60 30.48 -26.54 12.94
C VAL A 60 29.81 -27.15 14.17
N ILE A 61 28.57 -26.75 14.46
CA ILE A 61 27.78 -27.28 15.58
C ILE A 61 27.58 -28.79 15.43
N ALA A 62 27.13 -29.26 14.26
CA ALA A 62 26.94 -30.68 13.98
C ALA A 62 28.23 -31.47 14.18
N THR A 63 29.37 -30.95 13.71
CA THR A 63 30.67 -31.61 13.86
C THR A 63 31.06 -31.74 15.33
N ARG A 64 30.78 -30.73 16.16
CA ARG A 64 31.01 -30.79 17.61
C ARG A 64 30.11 -31.81 18.29
N ASP A 65 28.82 -31.78 18.00
CA ASP A 65 27.81 -32.65 18.61
C ASP A 65 28.05 -34.13 18.29
N HIS A 66 28.54 -34.42 17.08
CA HIS A 66 28.84 -35.78 16.62
C HIS A 66 30.31 -36.18 16.78
N THR A 67 31.07 -35.49 17.65
CA THR A 67 32.44 -35.88 18.01
C THR A 67 32.48 -36.54 19.38
N VAL A 68 32.89 -37.81 19.44
CA VAL A 68 33.04 -38.57 20.69
C VAL A 68 34.48 -39.04 20.83
N GLY A 69 35.12 -38.69 21.94
CA GLY A 69 36.52 -39.10 22.19
C GLY A 69 37.52 -38.55 21.16
N GLY A 70 37.21 -37.41 20.52
CA GLY A 70 38.02 -36.81 19.46
C GLY A 70 37.83 -37.43 18.08
N ILE A 71 36.89 -38.37 17.92
CA ILE A 71 36.54 -39.00 16.65
C ILE A 71 35.20 -38.46 16.17
N VAL A 72 35.17 -37.93 14.95
CA VAL A 72 33.98 -37.38 14.30
C VAL A 72 33.18 -38.50 13.65
N ASP A 73 31.88 -38.61 13.93
CA ASP A 73 30.94 -39.40 13.13
C ASP A 73 30.56 -38.62 11.86
N VAL A 74 31.37 -38.80 10.83
CA VAL A 74 31.21 -38.11 9.53
C VAL A 74 29.84 -38.38 8.90
N ALA A 75 29.26 -39.57 9.11
CA ALA A 75 27.96 -39.91 8.53
C ALA A 75 26.83 -39.12 9.19
N ALA A 76 26.87 -38.98 10.52
CA ALA A 76 25.91 -38.16 11.26
C ALA A 76 26.03 -36.67 10.92
N VAL A 77 27.25 -36.14 10.84
CA VAL A 77 27.49 -34.74 10.41
C VAL A 77 26.96 -34.50 9.00
N ASN A 78 27.19 -35.45 8.09
CA ASN A 78 26.71 -35.33 6.72
C ASN A 78 25.17 -35.31 6.63
N ALA A 79 24.49 -36.09 7.47
CA ALA A 79 23.03 -36.07 7.53
C ALA A 79 22.49 -34.71 8.02
N ASP A 80 23.13 -34.09 9.02
CA ASP A 80 22.76 -32.74 9.47
C ASP A 80 23.09 -31.66 8.44
N ALA A 81 24.23 -31.78 7.76
CA ALA A 81 24.60 -30.88 6.67
C ALA A 81 23.58 -30.95 5.51
N ASP A 82 23.07 -32.15 5.16
CA ASP A 82 21.99 -32.31 4.18
C ASP A 82 20.69 -31.61 4.62
N ARG A 83 20.34 -31.75 5.91
CA ARG A 83 19.17 -31.07 6.49
C ARG A 83 19.31 -29.54 6.45
N ILE A 84 20.49 -29.02 6.75
CA ILE A 84 20.78 -27.59 6.69
C ILE A 84 20.68 -27.09 5.24
N ALA A 85 21.33 -27.76 4.28
CA ALA A 85 21.28 -27.39 2.87
C ALA A 85 19.86 -27.39 2.30
N ALA A 86 19.01 -28.31 2.77
CA ALA A 86 17.62 -28.42 2.36
C ALA A 86 16.66 -27.42 3.04
N ALA A 87 17.12 -26.62 4.01
CA ALA A 87 16.25 -25.72 4.78
C ALA A 87 15.54 -24.69 3.89
N ARG A 88 16.20 -24.19 2.83
CA ARG A 88 15.60 -23.33 1.80
C ARG A 88 16.14 -23.71 0.41
N PRO A 89 15.48 -24.65 -0.30
CA PRO A 89 16.03 -25.24 -1.53
C PRO A 89 16.32 -24.28 -2.68
N THR A 90 15.71 -23.09 -2.68
CA THR A 90 15.97 -22.04 -3.68
C THR A 90 17.21 -21.19 -3.38
N ALA A 91 17.79 -21.30 -2.18
CA ALA A 91 18.98 -20.56 -1.77
C ALA A 91 20.27 -21.32 -2.14
N VAL A 92 20.78 -21.10 -3.35
CA VAL A 92 21.99 -21.78 -3.84
C VAL A 92 23.21 -21.52 -2.94
N ASN A 93 23.34 -20.31 -2.37
CA ASN A 93 24.41 -19.95 -1.44
C ASN A 93 24.43 -20.82 -0.17
N LEU A 94 23.27 -21.31 0.28
CA LEU A 94 23.17 -22.18 1.45
C LEU A 94 23.83 -23.54 1.18
N ALA A 95 23.43 -24.18 0.08
CA ALA A 95 24.00 -25.46 -0.32
C ALA A 95 25.50 -25.35 -0.63
N TRP A 96 25.91 -24.29 -1.35
CA TRP A 96 27.32 -24.04 -1.65
C TRP A 96 28.18 -23.89 -0.40
N ALA A 97 27.74 -23.08 0.57
CA ALA A 97 28.48 -22.82 1.80
C ALA A 97 28.60 -24.08 2.66
N VAL A 98 27.51 -24.85 2.78
CA VAL A 98 27.51 -26.14 3.48
C VAL A 98 28.49 -27.10 2.83
N GLU A 99 28.49 -27.21 1.50
CA GLU A 99 29.39 -28.14 0.80
C GLU A 99 30.87 -27.75 0.94
N ARG A 100 31.17 -26.44 0.90
CA ARG A 100 32.53 -25.93 1.11
C ARG A 100 33.10 -26.38 2.45
N VAL A 101 32.34 -26.21 3.55
CA VAL A 101 32.82 -26.61 4.88
C VAL A 101 32.70 -28.11 5.15
N ARG A 102 31.80 -28.81 4.45
CA ARG A 102 31.65 -30.28 4.52
C ARG A 102 32.97 -30.98 4.18
N ALA A 103 33.73 -30.45 3.23
CA ALA A 103 35.05 -30.98 2.85
C ALA A 103 36.06 -31.02 4.01
N ARG A 104 35.85 -30.22 5.07
CA ARG A 104 36.74 -30.11 6.24
C ARG A 104 36.28 -30.95 7.44
N VAL A 105 35.10 -31.60 7.36
CA VAL A 105 34.49 -32.32 8.50
C VAL A 105 35.38 -33.43 9.08
N ALA A 106 36.09 -34.17 8.22
CA ALA A 106 36.99 -35.24 8.64
C ALA A 106 38.18 -34.74 9.49
N GLU A 107 38.49 -33.45 9.43
CA GLU A 107 39.57 -32.81 10.18
C GLU A 107 39.11 -32.24 11.54
N GLY A 108 37.81 -32.35 11.84
CA GLY A 108 37.22 -31.96 13.11
C GLY A 108 36.68 -30.53 13.14
N ALA A 109 35.95 -30.23 14.22
CA ALA A 109 35.15 -29.00 14.32
C ALA A 109 35.97 -27.71 14.22
N ASP A 110 37.22 -27.70 14.69
CA ASP A 110 38.07 -26.51 14.63
C ASP A 110 38.50 -26.19 13.19
N ALA A 111 38.70 -27.21 12.35
CA ALA A 111 39.00 -27.02 10.93
C ALA A 111 37.77 -26.51 10.15
N VAL A 112 36.59 -27.03 10.47
CA VAL A 112 35.31 -26.54 9.91
C VAL A 112 35.05 -25.09 10.35
N LEU A 113 35.33 -24.76 11.61
CA LEU A 113 35.18 -23.40 12.15
C LEU A 113 36.14 -22.43 11.48
N ALA A 114 37.42 -22.80 11.31
CA ALA A 114 38.40 -21.98 10.61
C ALA A 114 37.93 -21.64 9.18
N GLU A 115 37.51 -22.65 8.41
CA GLU A 115 36.97 -22.45 7.06
C GLU A 115 35.73 -21.54 7.06
N THR A 116 34.84 -21.71 8.05
CA THR A 116 33.63 -20.89 8.18
C THR A 116 33.96 -19.42 8.49
N LEU A 117 34.95 -19.18 9.35
CA LEU A 117 35.43 -17.83 9.66
C LEU A 117 36.16 -17.19 8.48
N ASP A 118 36.91 -17.98 7.70
CA ASP A 118 37.55 -17.53 6.47
C ASP A 118 36.49 -17.12 5.43
N MET A 119 35.44 -17.92 5.24
CA MET A 119 34.30 -17.56 4.39
C MET A 119 33.61 -16.26 4.82
N LEU A 120 33.43 -16.06 6.13
CA LEU A 120 32.86 -14.82 6.69
C LEU A 120 33.76 -13.61 6.39
N ALA A 121 35.07 -13.75 6.53
CA ALA A 121 36.04 -12.70 6.22
C ALA A 121 36.08 -12.40 4.72
N GLU A 122 36.06 -13.43 3.86
CA GLU A 122 35.99 -13.32 2.40
C GLU A 122 34.75 -12.55 1.95
N ASP A 123 33.55 -12.91 2.43
CA ASP A 123 32.30 -12.20 2.09
C ASP A 123 32.38 -10.72 2.49
N GLY A 124 32.91 -10.41 3.67
CA GLY A 124 33.12 -9.04 4.12
C GLY A 124 34.07 -8.24 3.22
N ALA A 125 35.17 -8.84 2.78
CA ALA A 125 36.12 -8.20 1.86
C ALA A 125 35.53 -7.97 0.47
N VAL A 126 34.84 -8.97 -0.08
CA VAL A 126 34.13 -8.89 -1.38
C VAL A 126 33.08 -7.80 -1.36
N ASN A 127 32.21 -7.79 -0.36
CA ASN A 127 31.15 -6.79 -0.22
C ASN A 127 31.72 -5.37 -0.10
N ARG A 128 32.80 -5.19 0.67
CA ARG A 128 33.48 -3.90 0.80
C ARG A 128 34.09 -3.43 -0.52
N ALA A 129 34.73 -4.32 -1.27
CA ALA A 129 35.31 -3.99 -2.57
C ALA A 129 34.22 -3.57 -3.58
N ALA A 130 33.14 -4.36 -3.71
CA ALA A 130 32.02 -4.05 -4.60
C ALA A 130 31.35 -2.71 -4.23
N ALA A 131 31.11 -2.49 -2.94
CA ALA A 131 30.55 -1.24 -2.42
C ALA A 131 31.45 -0.03 -2.70
N THR A 132 32.77 -0.19 -2.57
CA THR A 132 33.74 0.88 -2.85
C THR A 132 33.74 1.25 -4.33
N HIS A 133 33.78 0.25 -5.21
CA HIS A 133 33.69 0.48 -6.66
C HIS A 133 32.37 1.14 -7.06
N ALA A 134 31.25 0.76 -6.43
CA ALA A 134 29.96 1.37 -6.70
C ALA A 134 29.92 2.84 -6.25
N ALA A 135 30.48 3.15 -5.08
CA ALA A 135 30.61 4.52 -4.60
C ALA A 135 31.50 5.37 -5.53
N ASP A 136 32.61 4.82 -6.03
CA ASP A 136 33.47 5.48 -7.02
C ASP A 136 32.71 5.78 -8.31
N LEU A 137 31.94 4.82 -8.82
CA LEU A 137 31.11 5.01 -10.02
C LEU A 137 30.03 6.08 -9.80
N VAL A 138 29.36 6.09 -8.65
CA VAL A 138 28.35 7.11 -8.32
C VAL A 138 28.97 8.51 -8.36
N GLN A 139 30.13 8.71 -7.74
CA GLN A 139 30.80 10.02 -7.76
C GLN A 139 31.29 10.40 -9.16
N GLN A 140 31.73 9.43 -9.97
CA GLN A 140 32.07 9.68 -11.38
C GLN A 140 30.86 10.15 -12.20
N LEU A 141 29.68 9.55 -11.99
CA LEU A 141 28.47 9.85 -12.75
C LEU A 141 27.75 11.12 -12.25
N CYS A 142 27.77 11.39 -10.95
CA CYS A 142 26.96 12.45 -10.33
C CYS A 142 27.80 13.66 -9.84
N GLY A 143 29.13 13.52 -9.82
CA GLY A 143 30.07 14.52 -9.33
C GLY A 143 30.26 14.54 -7.81
N ASP A 144 31.28 15.28 -7.37
CA ASP A 144 31.59 15.48 -5.94
C ASP A 144 30.72 16.58 -5.33
N ARG A 145 29.46 16.23 -5.06
CA ARG A 145 28.48 17.09 -4.39
C ARG A 145 27.64 16.26 -3.41
N PRO A 146 26.88 16.88 -2.49
CA PRO A 146 25.85 16.17 -1.75
C PRO A 146 24.81 15.54 -2.72
N LEU A 147 24.60 14.23 -2.56
CA LEU A 147 23.73 13.39 -3.39
C LEU A 147 22.51 12.93 -2.60
N ARG A 148 21.36 12.94 -3.26
CA ARG A 148 20.14 12.29 -2.78
C ARG A 148 20.04 10.93 -3.45
N LEU A 149 20.08 9.87 -2.66
CA LEU A 149 20.19 8.51 -3.17
C LEU A 149 18.90 7.76 -2.91
N LEU A 150 18.53 6.80 -3.76
CA LEU A 150 17.42 5.90 -3.51
C LEU A 150 17.91 4.45 -3.44
N THR A 151 17.34 3.67 -2.51
CA THR A 151 17.58 2.23 -2.43
C THR A 151 16.29 1.46 -2.18
N HIS A 152 16.30 0.18 -2.55
CA HIS A 152 15.16 -0.71 -2.49
C HIS A 152 15.54 -2.04 -1.82
N CYS A 153 14.64 -2.61 -1.01
CA CYS A 153 14.88 -3.78 -0.16
C CYS A 153 15.94 -3.51 0.94
N ASN A 154 16.58 -4.57 1.43
CA ASN A 154 17.70 -4.54 2.36
C ASN A 154 18.88 -5.31 1.79
N THR A 155 20.01 -4.64 1.71
CA THR A 155 21.27 -5.12 1.11
C THR A 155 22.47 -4.78 2.01
N GLY A 156 22.18 -4.55 3.29
CA GLY A 156 23.17 -4.20 4.31
C GLY A 156 23.79 -5.45 4.91
N ARG A 157 24.44 -5.28 6.05
CA ARG A 157 25.11 -6.40 6.72
C ARG A 157 24.12 -7.45 7.23
N LEU A 158 22.84 -7.10 7.38
CA LEU A 158 21.77 -8.04 7.75
C LEU A 158 21.36 -8.97 6.60
N ALA A 159 21.57 -8.57 5.35
CA ALA A 159 21.28 -9.39 4.17
C ALA A 159 22.52 -10.09 3.59
N THR A 160 23.71 -9.64 3.96
CA THR A 160 24.97 -10.35 3.73
C THR A 160 25.46 -10.95 5.05
N SER A 161 26.75 -11.27 5.18
CA SER A 161 27.33 -11.59 6.49
C SER A 161 28.08 -10.42 7.11
N ALA A 162 28.55 -9.49 6.27
CA ALA A 162 29.26 -8.29 6.68
C ALA A 162 29.15 -7.19 5.63
N PHE A 163 29.28 -5.95 6.09
CA PHE A 163 29.32 -4.68 5.34
C PHE A 163 28.06 -4.33 4.53
N GLY A 164 27.63 -5.21 3.62
CA GLY A 164 26.54 -5.02 2.67
C GLY A 164 27.00 -4.65 1.27
N THR A 165 26.09 -4.70 0.30
CA THR A 165 26.34 -4.33 -1.11
C THR A 165 25.91 -2.90 -1.39
N ALA A 166 24.66 -2.65 -1.80
CA ALA A 166 24.18 -1.30 -2.09
C ALA A 166 24.15 -0.42 -0.84
N ILE A 167 23.70 -0.93 0.31
CA ILE A 167 23.84 -0.21 1.59
C ILE A 167 25.31 -0.03 1.99
N GLY A 168 26.18 -0.99 1.65
CA GLY A 168 27.63 -0.82 1.80
C GLY A 168 28.16 0.38 1.00
N ALA A 169 27.70 0.54 -0.25
CA ALA A 169 28.07 1.69 -1.08
C ALA A 169 27.54 3.01 -0.48
N LEU A 170 26.32 3.02 0.08
CA LEU A 170 25.79 4.17 0.82
C LEU A 170 26.66 4.52 2.04
N ARG A 171 27.15 3.52 2.78
CA ARG A 171 28.09 3.73 3.90
C ARG A 171 29.38 4.37 3.42
N VAL A 172 29.98 3.87 2.34
CA VAL A 172 31.20 4.44 1.75
C VAL A 172 30.97 5.89 1.31
N LEU A 173 29.86 6.17 0.62
CA LEU A 173 29.50 7.55 0.22
C LEU A 173 29.28 8.46 1.43
N HIS A 174 28.69 7.95 2.51
CA HIS A 174 28.47 8.70 3.74
C HIS A 174 29.79 9.01 4.47
N GLU A 175 30.71 8.03 4.55
CA GLU A 175 32.06 8.23 5.09
C GLU A 175 32.84 9.29 4.30
N ARG A 176 32.56 9.42 3.00
CA ARG A 176 33.12 10.47 2.12
C ARG A 176 32.41 11.83 2.26
N GLY A 177 31.33 11.93 3.04
CA GLY A 177 30.60 13.16 3.28
C GLY A 177 29.75 13.65 2.10
N VAL A 178 29.44 12.77 1.12
CA VAL A 178 28.70 13.14 -0.09
C VAL A 178 27.23 12.73 -0.07
N VAL A 179 26.73 12.13 1.02
CA VAL A 179 25.31 11.77 1.16
C VAL A 179 24.52 12.94 1.76
N ALA A 180 23.61 13.52 1.00
CA ALA A 180 22.65 14.51 1.48
C ALA A 180 21.47 13.85 2.20
N ASP A 181 20.91 12.80 1.57
CA ASP A 181 19.74 12.06 2.05
C ASP A 181 19.65 10.71 1.30
N VAL A 182 19.15 9.68 1.96
CA VAL A 182 18.80 8.39 1.34
C VAL A 182 17.30 8.18 1.44
N LEU A 183 16.61 8.11 0.30
CA LEU A 183 15.23 7.68 0.23
C LEU A 183 15.19 6.14 0.19
N VAL A 184 14.49 5.55 1.16
CA VAL A 184 14.38 4.10 1.33
C VAL A 184 12.96 3.70 0.97
N ASP A 185 12.80 2.87 -0.04
CA ASP A 185 11.50 2.27 -0.34
C ASP A 185 11.11 1.28 0.76
N GLU A 186 9.85 1.30 1.20
CA GLU A 186 9.39 0.43 2.28
C GLU A 186 9.56 -1.07 1.97
N THR A 187 9.44 -1.43 0.69
CA THR A 187 9.60 -2.76 0.12
C THR A 187 8.51 -3.74 0.58
N ARG A 188 7.27 -3.56 0.12
CA ARG A 188 6.18 -4.52 0.36
C ARG A 188 6.48 -5.89 -0.31
N PRO A 189 5.90 -6.99 0.20
CA PRO A 189 5.03 -7.06 1.38
C PRO A 189 5.77 -7.16 2.73
N LEU A 190 7.03 -7.59 2.75
CA LEU A 190 7.74 -7.92 4.00
C LEU A 190 8.38 -6.71 4.70
N LEU A 191 8.32 -5.55 4.06
CA LEU A 191 8.77 -4.26 4.57
C LEU A 191 10.26 -4.26 4.89
N GLN A 192 11.08 -4.85 4.01
CA GLN A 192 12.52 -4.98 4.26
C GLN A 192 13.22 -3.61 4.36
N GLY A 193 12.84 -2.66 3.50
CA GLY A 193 13.42 -1.33 3.53
C GLY A 193 12.98 -0.56 4.78
N ALA A 194 11.69 -0.59 5.11
CA ALA A 194 11.17 0.07 6.31
C ALA A 194 11.75 -0.50 7.60
N ARG A 195 11.83 -1.84 7.71
CA ARG A 195 12.20 -2.51 8.97
C ARG A 195 13.70 -2.63 9.17
N LEU A 196 14.44 -2.98 8.11
CA LEU A 196 15.86 -3.32 8.23
C LEU A 196 16.76 -2.24 7.65
N THR A 197 16.48 -1.75 6.45
CA THR A 197 17.34 -0.72 5.83
C THR A 197 17.29 0.57 6.63
N ALA A 198 16.11 1.07 6.97
CA ALA A 198 15.99 2.26 7.82
C ALA A 198 16.67 2.06 9.19
N TRP A 199 16.59 0.84 9.76
CA TRP A 199 17.27 0.51 11.01
C TRP A 199 18.80 0.55 10.88
N GLU A 200 19.36 -0.08 9.84
CA GLU A 200 20.81 -0.06 9.59
C GLU A 200 21.34 1.34 9.28
N LEU A 201 20.60 2.14 8.50
CA LEU A 201 20.98 3.52 8.20
C LEU A 201 20.90 4.41 9.45
N ALA A 202 19.89 4.22 10.30
CA ALA A 202 19.77 4.94 11.57
C ALA A 202 20.94 4.63 12.52
N GLU A 203 21.30 3.36 12.66
CA GLU A 203 22.45 2.95 13.47
C GLU A 203 23.76 3.51 12.91
N ALA A 204 23.90 3.57 11.58
CA ALA A 204 25.06 4.11 10.91
C ALA A 204 25.13 5.66 10.92
N GLY A 205 24.08 6.35 11.38
CA GLY A 205 24.01 7.81 11.35
C GLY A 205 23.82 8.40 9.95
N ILE A 206 23.40 7.58 8.97
CA ILE A 206 23.20 8.01 7.59
C ILE A 206 21.85 8.74 7.50
N PRO A 207 21.80 9.99 6.98
CA PRO A 207 20.55 10.73 6.82
C PRO A 207 19.64 10.01 5.83
N HIS A 208 18.42 9.71 6.24
CA HIS A 208 17.48 8.96 5.42
C HIS A 208 16.02 9.31 5.70
N ARG A 209 15.18 8.99 4.72
CA ARG A 209 13.72 9.05 4.78
C ARG A 209 13.12 7.78 4.22
N LEU A 210 12.02 7.33 4.80
CA LEU A 210 11.22 6.21 4.30
C LEU A 210 10.19 6.72 3.27
N THR A 211 9.97 5.99 2.19
CA THR A 211 8.89 6.22 1.22
C THR A 211 8.11 4.93 0.97
N ILE A 212 6.83 5.06 0.61
CA ILE A 212 6.09 3.93 0.05
C ILE A 212 6.61 3.63 -1.36
N ASP A 213 6.53 2.36 -1.77
CA ASP A 213 7.09 1.89 -3.06
C ASP A 213 6.52 2.67 -4.25
N SER A 214 5.22 2.99 -4.23
CA SER A 214 4.54 3.71 -5.31
C SER A 214 4.94 5.18 -5.45
N ALA A 215 5.58 5.77 -4.45
CA ALA A 215 6.01 7.16 -4.48
C ALA A 215 7.45 7.34 -5.01
N ALA A 216 8.18 6.25 -5.30
CA ALA A 216 9.54 6.30 -5.83
C ALA A 216 9.62 7.07 -7.17
N ALA A 217 8.70 6.80 -8.10
CA ALA A 217 8.65 7.49 -9.39
C ALA A 217 8.38 9.00 -9.21
N TRP A 218 7.47 9.36 -8.32
CA TRP A 218 7.19 10.77 -8.01
C TRP A 218 8.38 11.47 -7.34
N ALA A 219 9.11 10.77 -6.46
CA ALA A 219 10.34 11.27 -5.88
C ALA A 219 11.39 11.58 -6.96
N MET A 220 11.54 10.73 -7.96
CA MET A 220 12.41 10.99 -9.11
C MET A 220 11.92 12.19 -9.94
N ALA A 221 10.63 12.25 -10.26
CA ALA A 221 10.02 13.33 -11.03
C ALA A 221 10.16 14.71 -10.36
N THR A 222 10.12 14.74 -9.03
CA THR A 222 10.29 15.97 -8.22
C THR A 222 11.74 16.23 -7.82
N GLY A 223 12.68 15.54 -8.48
CA GLY A 223 14.10 15.72 -8.30
C GLY A 223 14.55 15.42 -6.88
N GLN A 224 13.95 14.45 -6.17
CA GLN A 224 14.39 14.00 -4.85
C GLN A 224 15.48 12.93 -4.91
N VAL A 225 15.86 12.47 -6.11
CA VAL A 225 16.80 11.36 -6.33
C VAL A 225 17.80 11.74 -7.42
N ASP A 226 19.08 11.53 -7.14
CA ASP A 226 20.21 11.77 -8.04
C ASP A 226 20.81 10.46 -8.58
N ALA A 227 20.71 9.36 -7.82
CA ALA A 227 21.12 8.02 -8.24
C ALA A 227 20.36 6.94 -7.47
N VAL A 228 20.18 5.78 -8.08
CA VAL A 228 19.58 4.59 -7.48
C VAL A 228 20.65 3.52 -7.28
N LEU A 229 20.74 2.96 -6.07
CA LEU A 229 21.58 1.81 -5.76
C LEU A 229 20.74 0.66 -5.21
N VAL A 230 20.80 -0.50 -5.87
CA VAL A 230 20.09 -1.72 -5.44
C VAL A 230 21.03 -2.92 -5.42
N GLY A 231 20.60 -3.98 -4.73
CA GLY A 231 21.27 -5.29 -4.80
C GLY A 231 20.79 -6.12 -5.98
N ALA A 232 21.19 -7.39 -6.00
CA ALA A 232 20.64 -8.41 -6.88
C ALA A 232 20.54 -9.75 -6.14
N ASP A 233 19.55 -10.55 -6.54
CA ASP A 233 19.49 -11.97 -6.20
C ASP A 233 20.22 -12.82 -7.25
N ARG A 234 20.09 -12.43 -8.52
CA ARG A 234 20.78 -13.05 -9.66
C ARG A 234 21.01 -12.05 -10.78
N VAL A 235 22.16 -12.16 -11.45
CA VAL A 235 22.46 -11.43 -12.68
C VAL A 235 22.81 -12.41 -13.79
N THR A 236 22.09 -12.40 -14.91
CA THR A 236 22.33 -13.32 -16.05
C THR A 236 23.51 -12.88 -16.91
N ALA A 237 23.90 -13.71 -17.87
CA ALA A 237 25.03 -13.43 -18.76
C ALA A 237 24.86 -12.13 -19.57
N ASN A 238 23.63 -11.80 -20.01
CA ASN A 238 23.33 -10.56 -20.75
C ASN A 238 23.15 -9.32 -19.84
N GLY A 239 23.19 -9.50 -18.51
CA GLY A 239 23.04 -8.42 -17.53
C GLY A 239 21.60 -8.17 -17.05
N ASP A 240 20.63 -9.04 -17.37
CA ASP A 240 19.31 -8.95 -16.73
C ASP A 240 19.44 -9.26 -15.23
N VAL A 241 18.69 -8.53 -14.41
CA VAL A 241 18.84 -8.56 -12.96
C VAL A 241 17.54 -9.02 -12.33
N ALA A 242 17.55 -10.19 -11.70
CA ALA A 242 16.48 -10.56 -10.78
C ALA A 242 16.77 -9.97 -9.40
N ASN A 243 15.81 -9.20 -8.88
CA ASN A 243 15.89 -8.63 -7.54
C ASN A 243 14.49 -8.50 -6.93
N LYS A 244 14.41 -8.02 -5.69
CA LYS A 244 13.15 -7.86 -4.96
C LYS A 244 12.09 -7.13 -5.80
N ILE A 245 10.87 -7.66 -5.79
CA ILE A 245 9.70 -7.07 -6.45
C ILE A 245 9.61 -5.56 -6.14
N GLY A 246 9.49 -4.75 -7.19
CA GLY A 246 9.60 -3.29 -7.14
C GLY A 246 10.85 -2.77 -7.85
N THR A 247 11.93 -3.56 -7.92
CA THR A 247 13.20 -3.15 -8.56
C THR A 247 13.01 -2.77 -10.03
N PHE A 248 12.22 -3.55 -10.78
CA PHE A 248 11.90 -3.23 -12.18
C PHE A 248 11.15 -1.91 -12.32
N ALA A 249 10.19 -1.63 -11.43
CA ALA A 249 9.45 -0.37 -11.43
C ALA A 249 10.36 0.84 -11.14
N VAL A 250 11.28 0.70 -10.18
CA VAL A 250 12.29 1.73 -9.88
C VAL A 250 13.21 1.96 -11.09
N ALA A 251 13.64 0.90 -11.77
CA ALA A 251 14.49 1.02 -12.96
C ALA A 251 13.79 1.73 -14.13
N LEU A 252 12.51 1.45 -14.36
CA LEU A 252 11.69 2.15 -15.36
C LEU A 252 11.60 3.66 -15.06
N ALA A 253 11.31 4.02 -13.81
CA ALA A 253 11.24 5.41 -13.39
C ALA A 253 12.60 6.12 -13.52
N ALA A 254 13.68 5.46 -13.09
CA ALA A 254 15.04 5.99 -13.20
C ALA A 254 15.42 6.25 -14.66
N ARG A 255 15.10 5.30 -15.55
CA ARG A 255 15.33 5.43 -17.00
C ARG A 255 14.56 6.61 -17.60
N HIS A 256 13.30 6.78 -17.24
CA HIS A 256 12.47 7.90 -17.72
C HIS A 256 13.02 9.26 -17.28
N HIS A 257 13.55 9.36 -16.06
CA HIS A 257 14.12 10.59 -15.51
C HIS A 257 15.64 10.75 -15.73
N ASN A 258 16.27 9.86 -16.50
CA ASN A 258 17.73 9.85 -16.75
C ASN A 258 18.58 9.80 -15.46
N ILE A 259 18.10 9.07 -14.46
CA ILE A 259 18.80 8.84 -13.20
C ILE A 259 19.63 7.55 -13.32
N PRO A 260 20.93 7.55 -12.94
CA PRO A 260 21.74 6.34 -12.91
C PRO A 260 21.11 5.25 -12.04
N PHE A 261 20.96 4.06 -12.60
CA PHE A 261 20.46 2.87 -11.91
C PHE A 261 21.58 1.84 -11.79
N ILE A 262 22.14 1.72 -10.58
CA ILE A 262 23.35 0.94 -10.31
C ILE A 262 22.99 -0.27 -9.45
N VAL A 263 23.39 -1.44 -9.93
CA VAL A 263 23.24 -2.71 -9.23
C VAL A 263 24.57 -3.07 -8.59
N VAL A 264 24.58 -3.31 -7.30
CA VAL A 264 25.77 -3.70 -6.52
C VAL A 264 25.60 -5.13 -6.04
N ALA A 265 26.39 -6.04 -6.59
CA ALA A 265 26.31 -7.46 -6.28
C ALA A 265 27.69 -8.12 -6.46
N PRO A 266 28.07 -9.09 -5.62
CA PRO A 266 29.29 -9.88 -5.83
C PRO A 266 29.31 -10.61 -7.17
N GLU A 267 30.50 -10.94 -7.68
CA GLU A 267 30.66 -11.77 -8.89
C GLU A 267 29.95 -13.12 -8.74
N SER A 268 29.92 -13.69 -7.54
CA SER A 268 29.20 -14.93 -7.24
C SER A 268 27.69 -14.87 -7.47
N THR A 269 27.11 -13.66 -7.55
CA THR A 269 25.69 -13.45 -7.86
C THR A 269 25.41 -13.52 -9.37
N ARG A 270 26.46 -13.50 -10.21
CA ARG A 270 26.32 -13.66 -11.65
C ARG A 270 26.18 -15.13 -12.03
N ASP A 271 25.10 -15.44 -12.71
CA ASP A 271 24.84 -16.74 -13.29
C ASP A 271 25.08 -16.68 -14.80
N LEU A 272 26.31 -16.98 -15.20
CA LEU A 272 26.72 -17.01 -16.61
C LEU A 272 26.14 -18.20 -17.38
N SER A 273 25.50 -19.15 -16.70
CA SER A 273 24.84 -20.28 -17.36
C SER A 273 23.47 -19.89 -17.94
N MET A 274 22.84 -18.84 -17.42
CA MET A 274 21.58 -18.29 -17.91
C MET A 274 21.85 -17.17 -18.90
N ALA A 275 21.35 -17.31 -20.13
CA ALA A 275 21.58 -16.35 -21.18
C ALA A 275 20.79 -15.06 -20.95
N THR A 276 19.54 -15.18 -20.49
CA THR A 276 18.61 -14.06 -20.30
C THR A 276 17.74 -14.24 -19.05
N GLY A 277 17.13 -13.16 -18.58
CA GLY A 277 16.22 -13.17 -17.44
C GLY A 277 14.93 -13.96 -17.68
N ALA A 278 14.59 -14.33 -18.93
CA ALA A 278 13.42 -15.15 -19.26
C ALA A 278 13.49 -16.58 -18.67
N GLU A 279 14.69 -17.04 -18.32
CA GLU A 279 14.92 -18.36 -17.73
C GLU A 279 14.72 -18.36 -16.20
N ILE A 280 14.57 -17.19 -15.59
CA ILE A 280 14.43 -17.03 -14.15
C ILE A 280 13.00 -17.36 -13.73
N VAL A 281 12.85 -18.43 -12.94
CA VAL A 281 11.58 -18.77 -12.31
C VAL A 281 11.36 -17.87 -11.09
N VAL A 282 10.42 -16.94 -11.21
CA VAL A 282 10.06 -16.03 -10.12
C VAL A 282 9.28 -16.77 -9.03
N GLU A 283 9.82 -16.76 -7.81
CA GLU A 283 9.18 -17.32 -6.61
C GLU A 283 7.83 -16.63 -6.35
N GLN A 284 6.75 -17.43 -6.26
CA GLN A 284 5.44 -16.98 -5.79
C GLN A 284 5.28 -17.34 -4.31
N ARG A 285 4.90 -16.37 -3.49
CA ARG A 285 4.79 -16.54 -2.04
C ARG A 285 3.35 -16.57 -1.54
N ALA A 286 3.20 -16.97 -0.28
CA ALA A 286 1.90 -17.09 0.37
C ALA A 286 1.13 -15.77 0.35
N ALA A 287 -0.19 -15.86 0.15
CA ALA A 287 -1.09 -14.71 0.11
C ALA A 287 -1.07 -13.89 1.42
N GLY A 288 -0.86 -14.57 2.56
CA GLY A 288 -0.83 -13.96 3.89
C GLY A 288 0.20 -12.85 4.08
N GLU A 289 1.29 -12.83 3.30
CA GLU A 289 2.27 -11.72 3.35
C GLU A 289 1.65 -10.40 2.83
N VAL A 290 0.72 -10.50 1.88
CA VAL A 290 0.06 -9.34 1.27
C VAL A 290 -1.22 -9.00 2.03
N THR A 291 -2.03 -10.00 2.37
CA THR A 291 -3.33 -9.78 3.02
C THR A 291 -3.22 -9.33 4.47
N GLY A 292 -2.06 -9.48 5.11
CA GLY A 292 -1.83 -8.98 6.46
C GLY A 292 -0.37 -8.65 6.73
N PHE A 293 -0.13 -7.96 7.83
CA PHE A 293 1.21 -7.66 8.32
C PHE A 293 1.24 -7.67 9.86
N GLY A 294 2.24 -8.33 10.45
CA GLY A 294 2.42 -8.36 11.91
C GLY A 294 1.24 -8.96 12.68
N GLY A 295 0.53 -9.93 12.11
CA GLY A 295 -0.65 -10.57 12.71
C GLY A 295 -1.94 -9.76 12.55
N VAL A 296 -1.92 -8.65 11.81
CA VAL A 296 -3.08 -7.83 11.51
C VAL A 296 -3.46 -7.99 10.05
N GLU A 297 -4.70 -8.42 9.78
CA GLU A 297 -5.24 -8.49 8.42
C GLU A 297 -5.48 -7.07 7.87
N THR A 298 -5.01 -6.84 6.65
CA THR A 298 -5.11 -5.60 5.89
C THR A 298 -5.91 -5.77 4.59
N ALA A 299 -6.35 -6.99 4.28
CA ALA A 299 -7.26 -7.30 3.17
C ALA A 299 -8.41 -8.21 3.66
N PRO A 300 -9.56 -8.24 2.95
CA PRO A 300 -10.64 -9.15 3.28
C PRO A 300 -10.20 -10.63 3.28
N VAL A 301 -10.83 -11.42 4.15
CA VAL A 301 -10.59 -12.87 4.21
C VAL A 301 -10.95 -13.51 2.87
N GLY A 302 -10.06 -14.35 2.35
CA GLY A 302 -10.25 -15.06 1.09
C GLY A 302 -9.89 -14.27 -0.17
N THR A 303 -9.34 -13.04 -0.05
CA THR A 303 -8.80 -12.29 -1.19
C THR A 303 -7.71 -13.10 -1.89
N ALA A 304 -7.89 -13.35 -3.19
CA ALA A 304 -6.86 -13.92 -4.03
C ALA A 304 -5.71 -12.93 -4.22
N VAL A 305 -4.47 -13.42 -4.21
CA VAL A 305 -3.26 -12.59 -4.22
C VAL A 305 -2.33 -13.03 -5.34
N PHE A 306 -1.76 -12.03 -6.02
CA PHE A 306 -0.57 -12.19 -6.86
C PHE A 306 0.64 -11.66 -6.08
N ASN A 307 1.53 -12.55 -5.63
CA ASN A 307 2.68 -12.21 -4.77
C ASN A 307 4.00 -12.80 -5.30
N PRO A 308 4.52 -12.29 -6.43
CA PRO A 308 5.89 -12.56 -6.83
C PRO A 308 6.86 -11.95 -5.82
N ALA A 309 7.80 -12.74 -5.32
CA ALA A 309 8.83 -12.24 -4.40
C ALA A 309 9.91 -11.41 -5.12
N PHE A 310 10.05 -11.56 -6.43
CA PHE A 310 11.08 -10.94 -7.25
C PHE A 310 10.49 -10.45 -8.58
N ASP A 311 11.17 -9.51 -9.23
CA ASP A 311 10.98 -9.18 -10.63
C ASP A 311 12.32 -9.28 -11.38
N VAL A 312 12.26 -9.18 -12.71
CA VAL A 312 13.44 -9.17 -13.58
C VAL A 312 13.53 -7.81 -14.24
N THR A 313 14.60 -7.08 -13.93
CA THR A 313 14.96 -5.82 -14.57
C THR A 313 15.80 -6.11 -15.82
N PRO A 314 15.31 -5.78 -17.02
CA PRO A 314 16.08 -5.93 -18.25
C PRO A 314 17.36 -5.10 -18.24
N ALA A 315 18.41 -5.64 -18.85
CA ALA A 315 19.75 -5.06 -18.83
C ALA A 315 19.81 -3.63 -19.41
N ASP A 316 18.93 -3.27 -20.35
CA ASP A 316 18.86 -1.94 -20.98
C ASP A 316 18.37 -0.82 -20.03
N LEU A 317 17.73 -1.19 -18.91
CA LEU A 317 17.39 -0.27 -17.82
C LEU A 317 18.50 -0.12 -16.78
N VAL A 318 19.51 -1.00 -16.80
CA VAL A 318 20.61 -1.01 -15.84
C VAL A 318 21.75 -0.13 -16.35
N THR A 319 22.12 0.90 -15.59
CA THR A 319 23.27 1.74 -15.91
C THR A 319 24.57 0.95 -15.74
N ALA A 320 24.71 0.25 -14.62
CA ALA A 320 25.86 -0.61 -14.37
C ALA A 320 25.53 -1.74 -13.39
N VAL A 321 26.21 -2.87 -13.58
CA VAL A 321 26.37 -3.91 -12.54
C VAL A 321 27.80 -3.83 -12.02
N VAL A 322 27.94 -3.66 -10.71
CA VAL A 322 29.23 -3.44 -10.03
C VAL A 322 29.49 -4.58 -9.04
N THR A 323 30.67 -5.18 -9.18
CA THR A 323 31.18 -6.29 -8.37
C THR A 323 32.48 -5.88 -7.67
N GLU A 324 33.04 -6.79 -6.88
CA GLU A 324 34.39 -6.68 -6.32
C GLU A 324 35.48 -6.58 -7.40
N ASN A 325 35.19 -6.95 -8.65
CA ASN A 325 36.09 -6.83 -9.80
C ASN A 325 35.86 -5.53 -10.59
N GLY A 326 34.96 -4.66 -10.13
CA GLY A 326 34.58 -3.41 -10.79
C GLY A 326 33.30 -3.54 -11.60
N VAL A 327 33.15 -2.69 -12.62
CA VAL A 327 31.97 -2.69 -13.50
C VAL A 327 32.05 -3.86 -14.48
N VAL A 328 31.09 -4.77 -14.42
CA VAL A 328 31.04 -5.99 -15.25
C VAL A 328 29.96 -5.93 -16.34
N TYR A 329 29.04 -4.96 -16.23
CA TYR A 329 28.06 -4.62 -17.25
C TYR A 329 27.85 -3.10 -17.24
N GLY A 330 27.75 -2.48 -18.42
CA GLY A 330 27.56 -1.03 -18.59
C GLY A 330 26.79 -0.69 -19.85
N GLY A 331 25.62 -1.30 -20.04
CA GLY A 331 24.85 -1.23 -21.29
C GLY A 331 23.78 -0.12 -21.38
N GLY A 332 23.45 0.56 -20.27
CA GLY A 332 22.48 1.65 -20.29
C GLY A 332 23.02 2.95 -20.91
N PRO A 333 22.19 3.75 -21.60
CA PRO A 333 22.62 4.96 -22.33
C PRO A 333 23.24 6.07 -21.46
N ALA A 334 23.15 5.98 -20.13
CA ALA A 334 23.79 6.91 -19.21
C ALA A 334 25.34 6.81 -19.22
N VAL A 335 25.91 5.63 -19.50
CA VAL A 335 27.38 5.48 -19.56
C VAL A 335 27.95 6.05 -20.87
N ALA A 336 27.16 6.07 -21.94
CA ALA A 336 27.61 6.51 -23.27
C ALA A 336 27.46 8.02 -23.53
N SER A 337 26.70 8.77 -22.70
CA SER A 337 26.30 10.14 -23.04
C SER A 337 26.67 11.25 -22.05
N ASN A 338 27.25 10.99 -20.87
CA ASN A 338 27.60 12.07 -19.93
C ASN A 338 29.00 11.91 -19.30
N LEU A 339 30.03 12.28 -20.07
CA LEU A 339 31.12 13.09 -19.54
C LEU A 339 30.74 14.55 -19.83
N VAL A 340 30.31 15.27 -18.79
CA VAL A 340 30.08 16.72 -18.77
C VAL A 340 28.85 17.23 -19.56
N ALA A 341 27.71 17.24 -18.88
CA ALA A 341 26.82 18.40 -18.90
C ALA A 341 26.24 18.57 -17.48
N PRO A 342 26.23 19.78 -16.90
CA PRO A 342 25.40 20.03 -15.73
C PRO A 342 23.98 19.60 -16.08
N LEU A 343 23.27 18.99 -15.14
CA LEU A 343 21.81 18.91 -15.20
C LEU A 343 21.31 20.36 -15.34
N GLY A 344 21.17 20.83 -16.58
CA GLY A 344 20.55 22.11 -16.88
C GLY A 344 19.15 22.06 -16.31
N ASP A 345 18.70 23.21 -15.78
CA ASP A 345 17.36 23.41 -15.22
C ASP A 345 16.31 22.74 -16.12
N SER A 346 15.98 21.49 -15.84
CA SER A 346 14.77 20.87 -16.35
C SER A 346 13.65 21.71 -15.76
N PRO A 347 12.63 22.07 -16.57
CA PRO A 347 11.59 22.97 -16.10
C PRO A 347 11.06 22.38 -14.82
N VAL A 348 11.33 23.08 -13.71
CA VAL A 348 10.68 22.84 -12.45
C VAL A 348 9.22 22.71 -12.81
N VAL A 349 8.64 21.51 -12.71
CA VAL A 349 7.19 21.36 -12.67
C VAL A 349 6.81 22.31 -11.56
N HIS A 350 6.23 23.46 -11.94
CA HIS A 350 6.10 24.62 -11.08
C HIS A 350 5.65 24.12 -9.72
N THR A 351 6.57 24.11 -8.75
CA THR A 351 6.18 24.08 -7.36
C THR A 351 5.20 25.24 -7.27
N ALA A 352 3.98 24.93 -6.84
CA ALA A 352 2.90 25.88 -6.69
C ALA A 352 3.46 27.26 -6.35
N THR A 353 3.13 28.24 -7.18
CA THR A 353 3.52 29.64 -7.04
C THR A 353 3.43 30.07 -5.57
N GLU A 354 4.24 31.06 -5.18
CA GLU A 354 4.48 31.55 -3.81
C GLU A 354 3.21 31.78 -2.93
N SER A 355 2.00 31.71 -3.49
CA SER A 355 0.74 31.61 -2.75
C SER A 355 0.55 30.31 -1.93
N HIS A 356 1.30 29.24 -2.18
CA HIS A 356 1.23 27.98 -1.39
C HIS A 356 2.38 27.77 -0.39
N ALA A 357 3.36 28.69 -0.32
CA ALA A 357 4.46 28.61 0.64
C ALA A 357 4.00 28.72 2.11
N ALA A 358 2.75 29.16 2.36
CA ALA A 358 2.14 29.21 3.68
C ALA A 358 1.71 27.83 4.23
N ALA A 359 1.73 26.76 3.44
CA ALA A 359 1.31 25.42 3.88
C ALA A 359 2.46 24.53 4.42
N ARG A 360 3.64 25.10 4.73
CA ARG A 360 4.70 24.37 5.44
C ARG A 360 4.49 24.39 6.95
N ARG A 361 3.66 23.46 7.43
CA ARG A 361 3.74 22.72 8.72
C ARG A 361 2.35 22.25 9.14
N THR A 362 1.89 21.17 8.54
CA THR A 362 0.98 20.24 9.23
C THR A 362 1.50 18.84 8.92
N ALA A 363 2.26 18.27 9.84
CA ALA A 363 2.34 16.83 9.93
C ALA A 363 0.88 16.35 10.04
N GLY A 364 0.38 15.67 9.00
CA GLY A 364 -0.94 15.06 9.06
C GLY A 364 -0.99 14.16 10.30
N ALA A 365 -2.00 14.34 11.14
CA ALA A 365 -2.22 13.47 12.28
C ALA A 365 -2.27 12.02 11.76
N ALA A 366 -1.47 11.13 12.35
CA ALA A 366 -1.51 9.70 12.02
C ALA A 366 -2.95 9.22 12.14
N THR A 367 -3.50 8.70 11.04
CA THR A 367 -4.84 8.11 11.03
C THR A 367 -4.83 6.94 12.01
N GLY A 368 -5.70 7.00 13.02
CA GLY A 368 -5.71 6.11 14.19
C GLY A 368 -6.16 4.68 13.90
N PHE A 369 -5.41 3.97 13.06
CA PHE A 369 -5.40 2.51 13.00
C PHE A 369 -4.48 2.01 14.10
N GLY A 370 -4.91 1.04 14.91
CA GLY A 370 -4.05 0.42 15.94
C GLY A 370 -2.73 -0.03 15.31
N GLY A 371 -1.66 0.72 15.57
CA GLY A 371 -0.48 0.71 14.73
C GLY A 371 0.45 -0.47 15.01
N VAL A 372 0.81 -1.19 13.96
CA VAL A 372 1.94 -2.09 13.93
C VAL A 372 3.14 -1.23 13.52
N GLU A 373 4.07 -0.91 14.42
CA GLU A 373 5.31 -0.21 14.03
C GLU A 373 6.05 -1.00 12.96
N THR A 374 6.27 -0.39 11.79
CA THR A 374 6.90 -0.98 10.60
C THR A 374 8.29 -0.40 10.29
N ALA A 375 8.66 0.71 10.94
CA ALA A 375 9.95 1.38 10.79
C ALA A 375 10.48 1.84 12.16
N PRO A 376 11.80 2.06 12.31
CA PRO A 376 12.37 2.61 13.55
C PRO A 376 11.71 3.92 13.98
N VAL A 377 11.60 4.13 15.29
CA VAL A 377 11.06 5.38 15.86
C VAL A 377 11.95 6.55 15.46
N GLY A 378 11.34 7.62 14.94
CA GLY A 378 12.05 8.82 14.50
C GLY A 378 12.47 8.81 13.03
N THR A 379 12.25 7.73 12.28
CA THR A 379 12.44 7.72 10.83
C THR A 379 11.53 8.75 10.17
N ALA A 380 12.11 9.71 9.46
CA ALA A 380 11.35 10.68 8.70
C ALA A 380 10.68 9.99 7.50
N VAL A 381 9.43 10.37 7.19
CA VAL A 381 8.63 9.72 6.14
C VAL A 381 8.33 10.72 5.02
N PHE A 382 8.62 10.33 3.78
CA PHE A 382 8.14 10.97 2.57
C PHE A 382 6.87 10.24 2.10
N ASN A 383 5.72 10.90 2.26
CA ASN A 383 4.41 10.32 1.93
C ASN A 383 3.54 11.36 1.18
N PRO A 384 3.71 11.52 -0.15
CA PRO A 384 2.85 12.38 -0.94
C PRO A 384 1.43 11.78 -1.01
N ALA A 385 0.41 12.61 -0.84
CA ALA A 385 -0.99 12.16 -0.88
C ALA A 385 -1.49 11.83 -2.31
N PHE A 386 -0.85 12.40 -3.33
CA PHE A 386 -1.08 12.16 -4.75
C PHE A 386 0.19 12.52 -5.53
N ASP A 387 0.34 11.96 -6.73
CA ASP A 387 1.36 12.33 -7.71
C ASP A 387 0.70 12.93 -8.97
N VAL A 388 1.53 13.39 -9.91
CA VAL A 388 1.06 13.93 -11.20
C VAL A 388 1.71 13.13 -12.33
N THR A 389 0.89 12.42 -13.10
CA THR A 389 1.35 11.70 -14.29
C THR A 389 1.73 12.69 -15.39
N PRO A 390 2.98 12.63 -15.92
CA PRO A 390 3.38 13.41 -17.08
C PRO A 390 2.46 13.17 -18.28
N ALA A 391 2.10 14.23 -19.00
CA ALA A 391 1.11 14.17 -20.08
C ALA A 391 1.57 13.29 -21.26
N ASP A 392 2.88 13.16 -21.49
CA ASP A 392 3.49 12.27 -22.48
C ASP A 392 3.32 10.78 -22.16
N LEU A 393 3.06 10.43 -20.90
CA LEU A 393 2.71 9.07 -20.48
C LEU A 393 1.20 8.79 -20.54
N VAL A 394 0.38 9.82 -20.84
CA VAL A 394 -1.08 9.70 -20.91
C VAL A 394 -1.50 9.50 -22.37
N THR A 395 -1.85 8.27 -22.73
CA THR A 395 -2.34 7.93 -24.07
C THR A 395 -3.62 8.69 -24.43
N ALA A 396 -4.58 8.70 -23.51
CA ALA A 396 -5.83 9.42 -23.69
C ALA A 396 -6.43 9.83 -22.34
N VAL A 397 -7.04 11.01 -22.29
CA VAL A 397 -7.95 11.38 -21.20
C VAL A 397 -9.37 11.21 -21.73
N VAL A 398 -10.08 10.24 -21.18
CA VAL A 398 -11.47 9.95 -21.55
C VAL A 398 -12.38 10.63 -20.53
N THR A 399 -13.29 11.45 -21.03
CA THR A 399 -14.33 12.12 -20.26
C THR A 399 -15.70 11.72 -20.78
N GLU A 400 -16.75 12.20 -20.11
CA GLU A 400 -18.12 12.12 -20.58
C GLU A 400 -18.33 12.75 -21.98
N ASN A 401 -17.42 13.63 -22.41
CA ASN A 401 -17.44 14.27 -23.73
C ASN A 401 -16.58 13.53 -24.77
N GLY A 402 -16.12 12.32 -24.46
CA GLY A 402 -15.19 11.54 -25.27
C GLY A 402 -13.72 11.81 -24.92
N VAL A 403 -12.83 11.54 -25.87
CA VAL A 403 -11.37 11.71 -25.70
C VAL A 403 -11.02 13.20 -25.79
N VAL A 404 -10.60 13.79 -24.67
CA VAL A 404 -10.26 15.22 -24.55
C VAL A 404 -8.75 15.51 -24.61
N TYR A 405 -7.93 14.47 -24.58
CA TYR A 405 -6.48 14.55 -24.80
C TYR A 405 -6.01 13.27 -25.50
N GLY A 406 -5.13 13.39 -26.51
CA GLY A 406 -4.57 12.27 -27.29
C GLY A 406 -3.11 12.57 -27.66
N GLY A 407 -2.26 12.77 -26.66
CA GLY A 407 -0.88 13.24 -26.82
C GLY A 407 0.20 12.16 -26.92
N GLY A 408 -0.16 10.87 -26.83
CA GLY A 408 0.78 9.76 -27.04
C GLY A 408 1.16 9.54 -28.51
N PRO A 409 2.22 8.75 -28.81
CA PRO A 409 2.62 8.44 -30.19
C PRO A 409 1.42 7.93 -30.97
N ALA A 410 1.22 8.49 -32.18
CA ALA A 410 0.01 8.39 -32.98
C ALA A 410 -0.62 6.99 -32.90
N VAL A 411 -1.73 6.89 -32.15
CA VAL A 411 -2.64 5.76 -32.29
C VAL A 411 -3.20 5.85 -33.70
N ASP A 412 -3.02 4.79 -34.49
CA ASP A 412 -3.58 4.70 -35.83
C ASP A 412 -5.07 5.07 -35.78
N SER A 413 -5.46 6.08 -36.55
CA SER A 413 -6.83 6.56 -36.69
C SER A 413 -7.83 5.47 -37.14
N THR A 414 -7.35 4.28 -37.48
CA THR A 414 -8.17 3.09 -37.78
C THR A 414 -8.68 2.32 -36.55
N LEU A 415 -8.16 2.58 -35.33
CA LEU A 415 -8.63 1.92 -34.10
C LEU A 415 -9.85 2.61 -33.45
N VAL A 416 -10.28 3.76 -33.98
CA VAL A 416 -11.56 4.36 -33.64
C VAL A 416 -12.55 3.97 -34.74
N ALA A 417 -12.99 2.71 -34.74
CA ALA A 417 -14.22 2.36 -35.42
C ALA A 417 -15.36 3.10 -34.70
N PRO A 418 -16.26 3.80 -35.43
CA PRO A 418 -17.56 4.10 -34.86
C PRO A 418 -18.15 2.78 -34.37
N LEU A 419 -18.69 2.75 -33.16
CA LEU A 419 -19.54 1.63 -32.76
C LEU A 419 -20.72 1.60 -33.73
N GLU A 420 -20.61 0.78 -34.79
CA GLU A 420 -21.71 0.50 -35.70
C GLU A 420 -22.81 -0.21 -34.90
N ASP A 421 -24.04 0.29 -35.04
CA ASP A 421 -25.25 -0.29 -34.47
C ASP A 421 -25.34 -1.78 -34.84
N SER A 422 -25.03 -2.64 -33.88
CA SER A 422 -25.39 -4.05 -33.98
C SER A 422 -26.92 -4.18 -33.84
N PRO A 423 -27.61 -4.86 -34.77
CA PRO A 423 -29.06 -4.93 -34.74
C PRO A 423 -29.52 -5.84 -33.61
N VAL A 424 -30.07 -5.26 -32.55
CA VAL A 424 -30.79 -6.01 -31.51
C VAL A 424 -32.21 -6.31 -32.01
N ALA A 425 -32.57 -7.59 -31.95
CA ALA A 425 -33.85 -8.16 -32.35
C ALA A 425 -35.06 -7.51 -31.64
N PRO A 426 -36.28 -7.57 -32.21
CA PRO A 426 -37.41 -6.82 -31.71
C PRO A 426 -38.12 -7.56 -30.56
N ALA A 427 -38.35 -6.86 -29.45
CA ALA A 427 -39.43 -7.01 -28.46
C ALA A 427 -38.98 -6.25 -27.18
N THR A 428 -39.73 -5.37 -26.52
CA THR A 428 -41.18 -5.20 -26.34
C THR A 428 -41.48 -3.74 -26.01
N ASN A 429 -42.77 -3.36 -26.10
CA ASN A 429 -43.32 -2.05 -25.77
C ASN A 429 -42.78 -1.45 -24.46
N ASP A 430 -42.16 -0.27 -24.53
CA ASP A 430 -41.92 0.54 -23.34
C ASP A 430 -42.21 2.03 -23.60
N THR A 431 -43.09 2.58 -22.77
CA THR A 431 -43.89 3.79 -22.99
C THR A 431 -43.18 5.11 -22.65
N ALA A 432 -41.86 5.11 -22.46
CA ALA A 432 -41.07 6.32 -22.17
C ALA A 432 -40.40 6.89 -23.44
N GLY A 433 -40.36 8.23 -23.57
CA GLY A 433 -39.70 8.92 -24.68
C GLY A 433 -38.16 8.92 -24.58
N PRO A 434 -37.42 9.11 -25.70
CA PRO A 434 -35.95 9.00 -25.73
C PRO A 434 -35.21 10.00 -24.83
N ALA A 435 -35.71 11.22 -24.65
CA ALA A 435 -35.08 12.22 -23.77
C ALA A 435 -35.22 11.91 -22.26
N GLN A 436 -36.29 11.21 -21.87
CA GLN A 436 -36.48 10.78 -20.49
C GLN A 436 -35.53 9.62 -20.16
N ARG A 437 -35.34 8.68 -21.09
CA ARG A 437 -34.38 7.57 -20.91
C ARG A 437 -32.95 8.06 -20.72
N THR A 438 -32.51 9.09 -21.44
CA THR A 438 -31.16 9.66 -21.25
C THR A 438 -30.97 10.37 -19.91
N SER A 439 -32.03 10.99 -19.39
CA SER A 439 -32.03 11.63 -18.05
C SER A 439 -31.96 10.59 -16.93
N ASP A 440 -32.77 9.53 -17.04
CA ASP A 440 -32.84 8.46 -16.03
C ASP A 440 -31.51 7.71 -15.92
N VAL A 441 -30.85 7.44 -17.05
CA VAL A 441 -29.50 6.85 -17.08
C VAL A 441 -28.49 7.74 -16.38
N ALA A 442 -28.44 9.04 -16.70
CA ALA A 442 -27.49 9.97 -16.07
C ALA A 442 -27.70 10.11 -14.56
N ILE A 443 -28.96 10.10 -14.09
CA ILE A 443 -29.28 10.10 -12.66
C ILE A 443 -28.89 8.76 -12.02
N GLY A 444 -29.19 7.64 -12.69
CA GLY A 444 -28.85 6.29 -12.24
C GLY A 444 -27.36 6.09 -12.05
N THR A 445 -26.52 6.55 -12.97
CA THR A 445 -25.06 6.51 -12.86
C THR A 445 -24.58 7.24 -11.61
N ARG A 446 -25.07 8.46 -11.37
CA ARG A 446 -24.69 9.26 -10.19
C ARG A 446 -25.12 8.60 -8.88
N ILE A 447 -26.30 7.98 -8.85
CA ILE A 447 -26.80 7.22 -7.71
C ILE A 447 -25.90 6.01 -7.45
N ALA A 448 -25.56 5.24 -8.49
CA ALA A 448 -24.68 4.08 -8.39
C ALA A 448 -23.28 4.45 -7.88
N ASP A 449 -22.71 5.56 -8.34
CA ASP A 449 -21.39 6.02 -7.89
C ASP A 449 -21.36 6.35 -6.39
N ILE A 450 -22.36 7.08 -5.90
CA ILE A 450 -22.46 7.41 -4.48
C ILE A 450 -22.77 6.17 -3.64
N ALA A 451 -23.61 5.25 -4.15
CA ALA A 451 -23.88 3.98 -3.48
C ALA A 451 -22.60 3.14 -3.32
N ARG A 452 -21.74 3.07 -4.35
CA ARG A 452 -20.45 2.39 -4.28
C ARG A 452 -19.50 3.03 -3.27
N GLN A 453 -19.44 4.37 -3.21
CA GLN A 453 -18.64 5.09 -2.21
C GLN A 453 -19.11 4.75 -0.78
N LEU A 454 -20.40 4.84 -0.52
CA LEU A 454 -20.98 4.58 0.80
C LEU A 454 -20.93 3.10 1.20
N TYR A 455 -21.04 2.19 0.22
CA TYR A 455 -20.79 0.76 0.39
C TYR A 455 -19.34 0.49 0.79
N GLY A 456 -18.36 1.11 0.12
CA GLY A 456 -16.94 0.99 0.44
C GLY A 456 -16.59 1.49 1.84
N ARG A 457 -17.38 2.42 2.39
CA ARG A 457 -17.29 2.88 3.79
C ARG A 457 -17.97 1.94 4.79
N GLY A 458 -18.67 0.90 4.33
CA GLY A 458 -19.42 -0.04 5.16
C GLY A 458 -20.77 0.49 5.66
N TRP A 459 -21.30 1.57 5.07
CA TRP A 459 -22.54 2.21 5.55
C TRP A 459 -23.79 1.71 4.82
N MET A 460 -23.62 0.95 3.73
CA MET A 460 -24.71 0.33 2.97
C MET A 460 -24.44 -1.17 2.74
N PRO A 461 -24.21 -1.98 3.79
CA PRO A 461 -23.83 -3.38 3.62
C PRO A 461 -24.93 -4.20 2.92
N GLY A 462 -24.53 -4.97 1.90
CA GLY A 462 -25.47 -5.76 1.11
C GLY A 462 -26.55 -4.89 0.47
N THR A 463 -27.82 -5.20 0.75
CA THR A 463 -28.98 -4.48 0.19
C THR A 463 -29.47 -3.32 1.06
N ALA A 464 -28.78 -3.00 2.16
CA ALA A 464 -29.21 -2.00 3.14
C ALA A 464 -29.03 -0.56 2.64
N GLY A 465 -29.95 0.32 3.02
CA GLY A 465 -29.97 1.72 2.63
C GLY A 465 -30.50 1.96 1.21
N ASN A 466 -30.73 3.22 0.87
CA ASN A 466 -31.16 3.64 -0.46
C ASN A 466 -30.80 5.10 -0.72
N ILE A 467 -30.77 5.43 -2.01
CA ILE A 467 -30.41 6.76 -2.49
C ILE A 467 -31.45 7.18 -3.51
N SER A 468 -31.80 8.46 -3.53
CA SER A 468 -32.67 9.01 -4.57
C SER A 468 -32.29 10.42 -4.97
N VAL A 469 -32.68 10.80 -6.18
CA VAL A 469 -32.59 12.16 -6.71
C VAL A 469 -33.97 12.59 -7.20
N ARG A 470 -34.37 13.82 -6.87
CA ARG A 470 -35.61 14.43 -7.36
C ARG A 470 -35.44 14.82 -8.83
N ASP A 471 -36.47 14.53 -9.62
CA ASP A 471 -36.59 14.93 -11.01
C ASP A 471 -38.04 15.38 -11.27
N GLY A 472 -38.27 16.70 -11.18
CA GLY A 472 -39.60 17.29 -11.22
C GLY A 472 -40.48 16.85 -10.04
N ASP A 473 -41.64 16.28 -10.36
CA ASP A 473 -42.61 15.72 -9.41
C ASP A 473 -42.32 14.25 -9.04
N ASP A 474 -41.24 13.70 -9.58
CA ASP A 474 -40.80 12.32 -9.38
C ASP A 474 -39.48 12.26 -8.62
N ALA A 475 -39.20 11.08 -8.06
CA ALA A 475 -37.89 10.71 -7.54
C ALA A 475 -37.41 9.44 -8.26
N VAL A 476 -36.15 9.47 -8.69
CA VAL A 476 -35.42 8.29 -9.16
C VAL A 476 -34.72 7.69 -7.95
N VAL A 477 -35.10 6.48 -7.54
CA VAL A 477 -34.62 5.82 -6.32
C VAL A 477 -33.98 4.48 -6.63
N THR A 478 -32.97 4.06 -5.85
CA THR A 478 -32.36 2.72 -6.02
C THR A 478 -33.40 1.60 -5.95
N ALA A 479 -33.25 0.58 -6.79
CA ALA A 479 -34.07 -0.62 -6.76
C ALA A 479 -33.84 -1.46 -5.48
N SER A 480 -34.85 -2.26 -5.12
CA SER A 480 -34.82 -3.18 -3.98
C SER A 480 -34.04 -4.46 -4.30
N GLY A 481 -33.46 -5.08 -3.26
CA GLY A 481 -32.86 -6.42 -3.32
C GLY A 481 -31.51 -6.51 -4.01
N LEU A 482 -30.91 -5.39 -4.40
CA LEU A 482 -29.58 -5.33 -5.03
C LEU A 482 -28.53 -4.82 -4.05
N SER A 483 -27.32 -5.38 -4.16
CA SER A 483 -26.17 -4.92 -3.40
C SER A 483 -25.83 -3.48 -3.79
N LYS A 484 -25.72 -2.57 -2.80
CA LYS A 484 -25.47 -1.14 -3.08
C LYS A 484 -24.08 -0.87 -3.65
N GLY A 485 -23.15 -1.82 -3.46
CA GLY A 485 -21.83 -1.80 -4.08
C GLY A 485 -21.79 -2.27 -5.54
N GLU A 486 -22.88 -2.84 -6.06
CA GLU A 486 -22.94 -3.46 -7.40
C GLU A 486 -24.00 -2.82 -8.31
N LEU A 487 -24.61 -1.72 -7.89
CA LEU A 487 -25.63 -1.03 -8.69
C LEU A 487 -25.04 -0.52 -10.00
N GLY A 488 -25.76 -0.76 -11.10
CA GLY A 488 -25.57 -0.11 -12.39
C GLY A 488 -26.55 1.05 -12.62
N GLU A 489 -26.38 1.74 -13.74
CA GLU A 489 -27.21 2.89 -14.13
C GLU A 489 -28.71 2.57 -14.26
N GLY A 490 -29.05 1.33 -14.67
CA GLY A 490 -30.42 0.86 -14.82
C GLY A 490 -31.06 0.33 -13.52
N ASP A 491 -30.34 0.34 -12.40
CA ASP A 491 -30.81 -0.23 -11.13
C ASP A 491 -31.54 0.79 -10.26
N THR A 492 -32.36 1.60 -10.91
CA THR A 492 -33.22 2.61 -10.28
C THR A 492 -34.69 2.41 -10.67
N VAL A 493 -35.56 3.03 -9.90
CA VAL A 493 -37.01 3.01 -10.07
C VAL A 493 -37.53 4.42 -9.94
N ARG A 494 -38.38 4.84 -10.86
CA ARG A 494 -39.04 6.15 -10.80
C ARG A 494 -40.36 6.07 -10.02
N VAL A 495 -40.50 6.92 -9.01
CA VAL A 495 -41.68 7.00 -8.15
C VAL A 495 -42.22 8.44 -8.10
N ALA A 496 -43.53 8.59 -8.07
CA ALA A 496 -44.17 9.88 -7.87
C ALA A 496 -43.99 10.33 -6.41
N ILE A 497 -43.56 11.58 -6.19
CA ILE A 497 -43.29 12.09 -4.84
C ILE A 497 -44.58 12.26 -4.03
N VAL A 498 -45.68 12.64 -4.69
CA VAL A 498 -46.94 13.01 -4.04
C VAL A 498 -47.58 11.83 -3.28
N ASP A 499 -47.51 10.62 -3.83
CA ASP A 499 -48.22 9.43 -3.34
C ASP A 499 -47.32 8.19 -3.24
N THR A 500 -46.04 8.30 -3.59
CA THR A 500 -45.05 7.19 -3.57
C THR A 500 -45.39 6.07 -4.56
N VAL A 501 -46.20 6.35 -5.58
CA VAL A 501 -46.59 5.35 -6.59
C VAL A 501 -45.50 5.21 -7.66
N VAL A 502 -45.12 3.96 -7.95
CA VAL A 502 -44.17 3.64 -9.03
C VAL A 502 -44.75 4.04 -10.38
N ARG A 503 -43.97 4.76 -11.21
CA ARG A 503 -44.43 5.17 -12.54
C ARG A 503 -44.62 3.95 -13.46
N PRO A 504 -45.58 3.99 -14.41
CA PRO A 504 -45.79 2.89 -15.37
C PRO A 504 -44.53 2.59 -16.20
N GLY A 505 -44.31 1.31 -16.55
CA GLY A 505 -43.17 0.85 -17.35
C GLY A 505 -41.93 0.44 -16.54
N GLN A 506 -41.92 0.67 -15.23
CA GLN A 506 -40.81 0.24 -14.36
C GLN A 506 -40.86 -1.28 -14.14
N THR A 507 -39.76 -1.97 -14.44
CA THR A 507 -39.64 -3.43 -14.33
C THR A 507 -39.14 -3.90 -12.96
N ARG A 508 -38.58 -2.98 -12.16
CA ARG A 508 -38.03 -3.22 -10.83
C ARG A 508 -38.93 -2.66 -9.73
N LYS A 509 -38.77 -3.19 -8.51
CA LYS A 509 -39.44 -2.67 -7.31
C LYS A 509 -38.57 -1.62 -6.60
N PRO A 510 -39.14 -0.52 -6.09
CA PRO A 510 -38.38 0.46 -5.33
C PRO A 510 -37.99 -0.11 -3.96
N SER A 511 -36.96 0.47 -3.32
CA SER A 511 -36.55 0.12 -1.95
C SER A 511 -37.68 0.28 -0.94
N ALA A 512 -37.62 -0.43 0.19
CA ALA A 512 -38.66 -0.37 1.21
C ALA A 512 -38.78 1.04 1.86
N GLU A 513 -37.66 1.74 1.97
CA GLU A 513 -37.47 3.06 2.58
C GLU A 513 -37.84 4.22 1.63
N THR A 514 -38.42 3.93 0.47
CA THR A 514 -38.82 4.96 -0.50
C THR A 514 -39.86 5.94 0.08
N SER A 515 -40.73 5.51 1.00
CA SER A 515 -41.68 6.39 1.71
C SER A 515 -40.97 7.47 2.54
N ILE A 516 -39.81 7.17 3.12
CA ILE A 516 -38.98 8.12 3.88
C ILE A 516 -38.46 9.23 2.95
N HIS A 517 -38.02 8.84 1.74
CA HIS A 517 -37.48 9.76 0.76
C HIS A 517 -38.56 10.70 0.22
N THR A 518 -39.74 10.17 -0.14
CA THR A 518 -40.83 10.99 -0.65
C THR A 518 -41.40 11.92 0.42
N ALA A 519 -41.43 11.52 1.70
CA ALA A 519 -41.78 12.40 2.82
C ALA A 519 -40.86 13.62 2.93
N ILE A 520 -39.54 13.41 2.84
CA ILE A 520 -38.56 14.51 2.83
C ILE A 520 -38.79 15.41 1.62
N TYR A 521 -39.01 14.85 0.43
CA TYR A 521 -39.30 15.67 -0.75
C TYR A 521 -40.62 16.47 -0.63
N ARG A 522 -41.70 15.91 -0.06
CA ARG A 522 -42.97 16.64 0.08
C ARG A 522 -42.90 17.82 1.05
N THR A 523 -41.95 17.79 1.97
CA THR A 523 -41.86 18.75 3.08
C THR A 523 -40.67 19.70 2.97
N THR A 524 -39.72 19.41 2.08
CA THR A 524 -38.48 20.18 1.92
C THR A 524 -38.19 20.51 0.45
N GLY A 525 -37.25 21.44 0.24
CA GLY A 525 -36.70 21.75 -1.08
C GLY A 525 -35.65 20.75 -1.58
N ALA A 526 -35.49 19.58 -0.95
CA ALA A 526 -34.40 18.65 -1.27
C ALA A 526 -34.38 18.22 -2.74
N GLY A 527 -33.19 18.25 -3.33
CA GLY A 527 -32.89 17.68 -4.65
C GLY A 527 -32.38 16.24 -4.59
N ALA A 528 -31.89 15.79 -3.43
CA ALA A 528 -31.45 14.41 -3.21
C ALA A 528 -31.59 13.98 -1.75
N VAL A 529 -31.72 12.65 -1.55
CA VAL A 529 -31.83 12.01 -0.24
C VAL A 529 -30.94 10.76 -0.23
N VAL A 530 -30.16 10.61 0.84
CA VAL A 530 -29.28 9.47 1.12
C VAL A 530 -29.69 8.86 2.45
N HIS A 531 -30.02 7.57 2.45
CA HIS A 531 -30.30 6.80 3.65
C HIS A 531 -29.28 5.66 3.77
N VAL A 532 -28.60 5.60 4.92
CA VAL A 532 -27.52 4.65 5.19
C VAL A 532 -27.65 4.04 6.57
N HIS A 533 -27.08 2.85 6.74
CA HIS A 533 -27.09 2.06 7.97
C HIS A 533 -25.70 2.14 8.60
N SER A 534 -25.26 3.36 8.91
CA SER A 534 -23.90 3.61 9.36
C SER A 534 -23.70 3.17 10.84
N PRO A 535 -22.58 2.51 11.20
CA PRO A 535 -22.44 1.86 12.50
C PRO A 535 -22.50 2.79 13.71
N PHE A 536 -21.82 3.94 13.67
CA PHE A 536 -21.69 4.81 14.83
C PHE A 536 -22.98 5.58 15.09
N ALA A 537 -23.64 6.10 14.05
CA ALA A 537 -24.93 6.75 14.19
C ALA A 537 -26.00 5.78 14.71
N THR A 538 -26.04 4.55 14.19
CA THR A 538 -26.97 3.51 14.65
C THR A 538 -26.71 3.15 16.12
N ALA A 539 -25.44 3.00 16.51
CA ALA A 539 -25.05 2.73 17.88
C ALA A 539 -25.40 3.88 18.83
N LEU A 540 -25.15 5.14 18.44
CA LEU A 540 -25.41 6.31 19.27
C LEU A 540 -26.91 6.49 19.53
N ALA A 541 -27.73 6.44 18.47
CA ALA A 541 -29.19 6.55 18.59
C ALA A 541 -29.76 5.45 19.48
N THR A 542 -29.26 4.22 19.33
CA THR A 542 -29.68 3.07 20.13
C THR A 542 -29.28 3.20 21.60
N ALA A 543 -28.06 3.65 21.87
CA ALA A 543 -27.53 3.77 23.23
C ALA A 543 -28.15 4.94 24.01
N LYS A 544 -28.56 6.02 23.32
CA LYS A 544 -28.97 7.27 23.98
C LYS A 544 -30.47 7.50 24.04
N VAL A 545 -31.25 7.00 23.08
CA VAL A 545 -32.69 7.27 23.04
C VAL A 545 -33.53 6.10 23.53
N GLY A 546 -33.00 4.87 23.54
CA GLY A 546 -33.77 3.68 23.93
C GLY A 546 -35.02 3.47 23.05
N ALA A 547 -35.71 2.35 23.24
CA ALA A 547 -36.94 2.09 22.50
C ALA A 547 -38.00 3.15 22.85
N THR A 548 -38.45 3.91 21.85
CA THR A 548 -39.42 5.00 21.98
C THR A 548 -40.52 4.86 20.94
N GLU A 549 -41.75 5.24 21.29
CA GLU A 549 -42.88 5.34 20.36
C GLU A 549 -43.08 6.76 19.82
N LYS A 550 -42.25 7.71 20.25
CA LYS A 550 -42.28 9.13 19.85
C LYS A 550 -40.94 9.57 19.30
N VAL A 551 -40.96 10.62 18.48
CA VAL A 551 -39.75 11.29 18.01
C VAL A 551 -39.07 11.98 19.20
N VAL A 552 -37.78 11.70 19.41
CA VAL A 552 -36.98 12.27 20.50
C VAL A 552 -35.80 13.02 19.91
N PRO A 553 -35.56 14.29 20.27
CA PRO A 553 -34.37 15.00 19.82
C PRO A 553 -33.11 14.47 20.54
N LEU A 554 -32.05 14.23 19.78
CA LEU A 554 -30.71 13.99 20.29
C LEU A 554 -29.88 15.27 20.08
N THR A 555 -29.63 16.00 21.17
CA THR A 555 -28.83 17.23 21.15
C THR A 555 -27.34 16.90 21.06
N ILE A 556 -26.66 17.46 20.07
CA ILE A 556 -25.20 17.43 19.95
C ILE A 556 -24.67 18.86 19.89
N GLU A 557 -23.71 19.20 20.73
CA GLU A 557 -23.14 20.55 20.86
C GLU A 557 -21.61 20.53 20.95
N GLY A 558 -20.99 21.65 20.58
CA GLY A 558 -19.55 21.85 20.77
C GLY A 558 -18.63 21.11 19.79
N TYR A 559 -19.16 20.65 18.65
CA TYR A 559 -18.38 20.02 17.58
C TYR A 559 -18.39 20.85 16.31
N GLU A 560 -17.20 21.10 15.75
CA GLU A 560 -17.02 21.89 14.51
C GLU A 560 -17.76 21.28 13.31
N LEU A 561 -17.93 19.96 13.29
CA LEU A 561 -18.64 19.23 12.22
C LEU A 561 -20.12 19.60 12.08
N LEU A 562 -20.74 20.21 13.10
CA LEU A 562 -22.12 20.71 13.02
C LEU A 562 -22.32 21.75 11.90
N LYS A 563 -21.25 22.45 11.49
CA LYS A 563 -21.26 23.36 10.33
C LYS A 563 -21.60 22.65 9.02
N GLY A 564 -21.32 21.35 8.90
CA GLY A 564 -21.64 20.54 7.73
C GLY A 564 -23.14 20.42 7.46
N PHE A 565 -23.99 20.71 8.44
CA PHE A 565 -25.44 20.72 8.28
C PHE A 565 -25.98 22.01 7.64
N GLY A 566 -25.19 23.08 7.60
CA GLY A 566 -25.62 24.38 7.08
C GLY A 566 -26.66 25.09 7.96
N LEU A 567 -26.61 24.85 9.29
CA LEU A 567 -27.47 25.51 10.27
C LEU A 567 -27.08 26.98 10.47
N ALA A 568 -28.07 27.82 10.78
CA ALA A 568 -27.83 29.24 11.08
C ALA A 568 -26.97 29.44 12.35
N ASP A 569 -27.16 28.58 13.36
CA ASP A 569 -26.32 28.48 14.54
C ASP A 569 -25.79 27.04 14.66
N PRO A 570 -24.52 26.78 14.30
CA PRO A 570 -23.93 25.45 14.38
C PRO A 570 -23.33 25.14 15.76
N SER A 571 -23.62 25.91 16.81
CA SER A 571 -23.10 25.64 18.16
C SER A 571 -23.73 24.40 18.81
N ALA A 572 -24.99 24.12 18.48
CA ALA A 572 -25.74 22.94 18.89
C ALA A 572 -26.77 22.54 17.81
N ALA A 573 -27.06 21.25 17.70
CA ALA A 573 -28.11 20.73 16.82
C ALA A 573 -28.97 19.69 17.55
N ASP A 574 -30.28 19.89 17.52
CA ASP A 574 -31.28 18.92 17.96
C ASP A 574 -31.67 18.04 16.76
N ILE A 575 -31.07 16.85 16.68
CA ILE A 575 -31.28 15.93 15.56
C ILE A 575 -32.39 14.96 15.94
N PRO A 576 -33.49 14.86 15.17
CA PRO A 576 -34.60 13.99 15.53
C PRO A 576 -34.24 12.52 15.40
N VAL A 577 -34.64 11.72 16.39
CA VAL A 577 -34.56 10.26 16.40
C VAL A 577 -35.98 9.70 16.28
N PHE A 578 -36.27 9.11 15.13
CA PHE A 578 -37.56 8.50 14.84
C PHE A 578 -37.63 7.05 15.36
N PRO A 579 -38.81 6.60 15.83
CA PRO A 579 -39.06 5.19 16.10
C PRO A 579 -38.85 4.33 14.85
N ASN A 580 -38.34 3.11 15.03
CA ASN A 580 -38.20 2.14 13.94
C ASN A 580 -39.40 1.20 13.92
N TRP A 581 -40.37 1.50 13.06
CA TRP A 581 -41.55 0.67 12.85
C TRP A 581 -41.28 -0.43 11.84
N SER A 582 -41.87 -1.61 12.05
CA SER A 582 -41.86 -2.69 11.05
C SER A 582 -42.58 -2.29 9.74
N ASP A 583 -43.52 -1.34 9.84
CA ASP A 583 -44.14 -0.69 8.69
C ASP A 583 -43.39 0.60 8.35
N VAL A 584 -42.56 0.54 7.30
CA VAL A 584 -41.70 1.65 6.87
C VAL A 584 -42.52 2.83 6.33
N ALA A 585 -43.76 2.60 5.85
CA ALA A 585 -44.63 3.70 5.41
C ALA A 585 -44.96 4.64 6.57
N ARG A 586 -45.21 4.08 7.76
CA ARG A 586 -45.45 4.85 8.98
C ARG A 586 -44.25 5.72 9.38
N ILE A 587 -43.02 5.23 9.19
CA ILE A 587 -41.82 6.05 9.44
C ILE A 587 -41.83 7.28 8.51
N GLY A 588 -42.21 7.10 7.23
CA GLY A 588 -42.39 8.19 6.28
C GLY A 588 -43.45 9.20 6.73
N ASP A 589 -44.59 8.75 7.24
CA ASP A 589 -45.66 9.63 7.74
C ASP A 589 -45.24 10.42 8.98
N ASP A 590 -44.52 9.78 9.91
CA ASP A 590 -43.96 10.45 11.10
C ASP A 590 -42.95 11.54 10.67
N ILE A 591 -42.10 11.26 9.68
CA ILE A 591 -41.14 12.23 9.13
C ILE A 591 -41.85 13.40 8.42
N ASP A 592 -42.85 13.11 7.58
CA ASP A 592 -43.64 14.13 6.87
C ASP A 592 -44.31 15.08 7.88
N THR A 593 -44.94 14.53 8.91
CA THR A 593 -45.58 15.31 9.98
C THR A 593 -44.55 16.18 10.73
N TYR A 594 -43.45 15.57 11.20
CA TYR A 594 -42.43 16.27 11.98
C TYR A 594 -41.78 17.42 11.20
N LEU A 595 -41.43 17.21 9.93
CA LEU A 595 -40.77 18.23 9.11
C LEU A 595 -41.71 19.39 8.73
N ARG A 596 -43.02 19.16 8.64
CA ARG A 596 -44.01 20.26 8.49
C ARG A 596 -44.13 21.10 9.74
N GLU A 597 -44.12 20.45 10.90
CA GLU A 597 -44.22 21.12 12.21
C GLU A 597 -42.90 21.79 12.60
N THR A 598 -41.76 21.27 12.12
CA THR A 598 -40.41 21.76 12.42
C THR A 598 -39.61 22.05 11.14
N PRO A 599 -39.95 23.09 10.35
CA PRO A 599 -39.24 23.39 9.10
C PRO A 599 -37.76 23.77 9.27
N SER A 600 -37.36 24.14 10.48
CA SER A 600 -35.97 24.48 10.85
C SER A 600 -35.16 23.28 11.33
N ALA A 601 -35.68 22.06 11.25
CA ALA A 601 -34.94 20.86 11.62
C ALA A 601 -33.65 20.73 10.79
N PRO A 602 -32.57 20.19 11.36
CA PRO A 602 -31.35 19.93 10.60
C PRO A 602 -31.65 18.98 9.43
N PRO A 603 -30.89 19.08 8.31
CA PRO A 603 -31.09 18.26 7.11
C PRO A 603 -30.59 16.81 7.26
N VAL A 604 -30.71 16.27 8.46
CA VAL A 604 -30.32 14.93 8.88
C VAL A 604 -31.28 14.42 9.95
N LEU A 605 -31.49 13.11 10.01
CA LEU A 605 -32.28 12.44 11.04
C LEU A 605 -31.74 11.05 11.35
N PHE A 606 -32.09 10.52 12.52
CA PHE A 606 -31.87 9.12 12.88
C PHE A 606 -33.17 8.33 12.82
N ILE A 607 -33.05 7.05 12.52
CA ILE A 607 -34.10 6.04 12.78
C ILE A 607 -33.48 5.04 13.76
N HIS A 608 -34.10 4.90 14.94
CA HIS A 608 -33.54 4.13 16.05
C HIS A 608 -33.20 2.69 15.64
N ALA A 609 -31.96 2.25 15.85
CA ALA A 609 -31.51 0.88 15.54
C ALA A 609 -31.71 0.50 14.06
N HIS A 610 -31.72 1.49 13.17
CA HIS A 610 -31.91 1.30 11.73
C HIS A 610 -30.80 2.01 10.94
N GLY A 611 -30.67 3.32 11.10
CA GLY A 611 -29.71 4.11 10.32
C GLY A 611 -29.98 5.61 10.39
N ILE A 612 -29.44 6.34 9.42
CA ILE A 612 -29.61 7.79 9.27
C ILE A 612 -30.10 8.13 7.88
N THR A 613 -30.79 9.26 7.78
CA THR A 613 -31.19 9.85 6.50
C THR A 613 -30.72 11.29 6.45
N ALA A 614 -30.07 11.66 5.36
CA ALA A 614 -29.60 13.01 5.09
C ALA A 614 -30.12 13.47 3.73
N TRP A 615 -30.37 14.77 3.59
CA TRP A 615 -30.85 15.34 2.33
C TRP A 615 -30.15 16.64 2.00
N GLY A 616 -30.23 17.06 0.75
CA GLY A 616 -29.65 18.30 0.27
C GLY A 616 -30.11 18.70 -1.12
N ASP A 617 -29.69 19.88 -1.57
CA ASP A 617 -30.00 20.43 -2.89
C ASP A 617 -29.37 19.58 -4.00
N THR A 618 -28.26 18.92 -3.68
CA THR A 618 -27.56 18.01 -4.58
C THR A 618 -27.25 16.70 -3.88
N LEU A 619 -27.01 15.66 -4.69
CA LEU A 619 -26.63 14.34 -4.18
C LEU A 619 -25.29 14.37 -3.41
N ALA A 620 -24.33 15.20 -3.84
CA ALA A 620 -23.08 15.40 -3.12
C ALA A 620 -23.33 16.02 -1.74
N GLN A 621 -24.18 17.04 -1.65
CA GLN A 621 -24.50 17.68 -0.37
C GLN A 621 -25.24 16.72 0.58
N ALA A 622 -26.17 15.91 0.07
CA ALA A 622 -26.84 14.89 0.88
C ALA A 622 -25.84 13.84 1.43
N ARG A 623 -24.89 13.39 0.61
CA ARG A 623 -23.78 12.52 1.05
C ARG A 623 -22.93 13.20 2.12
N ASP A 624 -22.48 14.44 1.89
CA ASP A 624 -21.57 15.14 2.80
C ASP A 624 -22.21 15.34 4.18
N ARG A 625 -23.52 15.59 4.23
CA ARG A 625 -24.29 15.68 5.48
C ARG A 625 -24.36 14.34 6.22
N ALA A 626 -24.57 13.23 5.51
CA ALA A 626 -24.50 11.89 6.10
C ALA A 626 -23.08 11.60 6.63
N GLU A 627 -22.03 11.99 5.90
CA GLU A 627 -20.65 11.83 6.33
C GLU A 627 -20.33 12.66 7.58
N CYS A 628 -20.78 13.91 7.64
CA CYS A 628 -20.64 14.76 8.81
C CYS A 628 -21.35 14.16 10.03
N LEU A 629 -22.58 13.65 9.85
CA LEU A 629 -23.33 13.05 10.96
C LEU A 629 -22.66 11.78 11.49
N GLU A 630 -22.22 10.87 10.62
CA GLU A 630 -21.55 9.65 11.06
C GLU A 630 -20.23 9.95 11.79
N ALA A 631 -19.40 10.85 11.24
CA ALA A 631 -18.14 11.27 11.87
C ALA A 631 -18.38 11.96 13.22
N LEU A 632 -19.43 12.78 13.32
CA LEU A 632 -19.88 13.38 14.58
C LEU A 632 -20.26 12.29 15.59
N CYS A 633 -21.05 11.29 15.18
CA CYS A 633 -21.46 10.18 16.05
C CYS A 633 -20.26 9.35 16.52
N GLU A 634 -19.30 9.09 15.65
CA GLU A 634 -18.06 8.40 16.00
C GLU A 634 -17.29 9.17 17.08
N LEU A 635 -17.13 10.49 16.92
CA LEU A 635 -16.47 11.33 17.91
C LEU A 635 -17.22 11.32 19.25
N VAL A 636 -18.55 11.45 19.23
CA VAL A 636 -19.37 11.40 20.44
C VAL A 636 -19.20 10.08 21.18
N ILE A 637 -19.23 8.95 20.46
CA ILE A 637 -19.02 7.62 21.04
C ILE A 637 -17.60 7.47 21.61
N ARG A 638 -16.57 7.80 20.83
CA ARG A 638 -15.16 7.61 21.22
C ARG A 638 -14.74 8.51 22.37
N THR A 639 -15.29 9.71 22.44
CA THR A 639 -14.96 10.68 23.51
C THR A 639 -15.83 10.52 24.75
N GLY A 640 -16.96 9.82 24.64
CA GLY A 640 -17.97 9.73 25.71
C GLY A 640 -18.65 11.07 26.04
N ARG A 641 -18.34 12.14 25.30
CA ARG A 641 -18.95 13.47 25.47
C ARG A 641 -20.35 13.45 24.90
N THR A 642 -21.31 13.11 25.75
CA THR A 642 -22.72 13.43 25.51
C THR A 642 -23.09 14.44 26.56
N ASN A 643 -23.25 15.70 26.21
CA ASN A 643 -23.63 16.69 27.19
C ASN A 643 -25.07 16.43 27.63
N SER A 644 -25.18 15.76 28.78
CA SER A 644 -26.27 15.94 29.71
C SER A 644 -26.41 17.43 30.01
N ARG A 645 -27.44 18.06 29.43
CA ARG A 645 -28.27 18.91 30.28
C ARG A 645 -28.91 17.95 31.27
N GLU A 646 -28.35 17.86 32.47
CA GLU A 646 -29.16 17.52 33.63
C GLU A 646 -30.34 18.50 33.62
N ILE A 647 -31.49 18.02 33.19
CA ILE A 647 -32.77 18.63 33.52
C ILE A 647 -32.89 18.37 35.03
N GLY A 648 -32.84 19.44 35.82
CA GLY A 648 -32.95 19.39 37.27
C GLY A 648 -34.26 18.81 37.78
#